data_AF-A0A6N4T2Z1-F1
#
_entry.id   AF-A0A6N4T2Z1-F1
#
_cell.length_a   1.000
_cell.length_b   1.000
_cell.length_c   1.000
_cell.angle_alpha   90.00
_cell.angle_beta   90.00
_cell.angle_gamma   90.00
#
_symmetry.space_group_name_H-M   'P 1'
#
loop_
_entity.id
_entity.type
_entity.pdbx_description
1 polymer ?
#
loop_
_entity_poly.entity_id
_entity_poly.type
_entity_poly.pdbx_seq_one_letter_code
_entity_poly.pdbx_strand_id
1 'polypeptide(L)'
;MPAGPPVNAQGSAQPSLPAIPTAQDIAETEDVQLTPAIKAQAAALNNNPVQIYNWVRNNISFIPSYGSIQGSELTLQNKRGNAFDTASLLIALYRSAGIPARYVYGTIDVPADKVMNWVGGVTKIEAAQSLLGQGGIPNTGLINGGTIAAIRMEHVWVEAFVDYSPSRGAINKNPSTWVPMDASFKQYEFTPQVDLLKTVKFDPVAFKQTFQKTAVVDANGSRFSGGDSSAIANEIEEFQSKVTAWRQSVGDVEALDKLQGKKTIRSISSPILYGALPYKIVVQASEFQNLPANLRWGITLEYFAGENDGLQSAVFSKSISLPQLGNKKLGLTFDAATNADAALLQSLRAENAASLPAYLVSGIPKLTLDGASIASGQAVQFGTRQTVVLTMTDPIGAHGQAINYEITTGDETVFAINSSGVSQAMLDDRLAKFASNNASENLQTVSLMFWYLHDTNDQIIAATQKVTAFRLPSVGAFGSPLTTSYFFGIPRSAAYKGRYADVKRVLIAATTNDGKVPVSFMAQSGLQGSDFEGLAFDATFNRPVGSGGSATRLINRARESGLAILRITSNNQADLQALAIPAEVKADIQNAIATGKEAIVPEGVMSGSWHGIGYILTDPTTGAGAYMINGGYNGGVDEPGCDDDGTATAPVTTPVAEPHYGIYMLIAFAAIAILAAPFVVGAAVEVAIGRALFGVTMLVVASVSNSAPPPNIQLTPGGTKVWESTFGRIYGKLPSGMPETSYPGYGLSRELDNFTCTTNLLDKLREIQTRACEKPSKCKGNECNVSVLQGNVANGNECIQARIDVMQQCFKGGNKSHWDEVITRINSLANCADCIANISARQCIK
;
A
#
# COMPACT_ATOMS: atom_id res chain seq x y z
N MET A 1 -6.76 -25.22 -12.27
CA MET A 1 -7.73 -25.91 -11.40
C MET A 1 -8.77 -26.58 -12.30
N PRO A 2 -9.19 -27.83 -12.05
CA PRO A 2 -10.36 -28.37 -12.74
C PRO A 2 -11.55 -27.45 -12.44
N ALA A 3 -12.37 -27.17 -13.45
CA ALA A 3 -13.58 -26.37 -13.30
C ALA A 3 -14.36 -26.90 -12.09
N GLY A 4 -14.52 -26.07 -11.06
CA GLY A 4 -15.46 -26.37 -9.99
C GLY A 4 -16.82 -26.67 -10.61
N PRO A 5 -17.61 -27.58 -10.04
CA PRO A 5 -18.94 -27.83 -10.55
C PRO A 5 -19.68 -26.49 -10.64
N PRO A 6 -20.50 -26.27 -11.70
CA PRO A 6 -21.35 -25.09 -11.74
C PRO A 6 -22.08 -25.03 -10.40
N VAL A 7 -22.12 -23.85 -9.78
CA VAL A 7 -22.95 -23.64 -8.59
C VAL A 7 -24.33 -24.14 -8.97
N ASN A 8 -24.73 -25.25 -8.34
CA ASN A 8 -26.03 -25.85 -8.59
C ASN A 8 -27.05 -24.79 -8.21
N ALA A 9 -27.59 -24.09 -9.21
CA ALA A 9 -28.84 -23.37 -9.13
C ALA A 9 -30.00 -24.38 -9.00
N GLN A 10 -29.90 -25.29 -8.02
CA GLN A 10 -31.02 -26.06 -7.54
C GLN A 10 -31.57 -25.34 -6.32
N GLY A 11 -32.52 -24.44 -6.55
CA GLY A 11 -33.20 -23.73 -5.47
C GLY A 11 -34.07 -22.56 -5.95
N SER A 12 -35.19 -22.87 -6.61
CA SER A 12 -36.28 -21.95 -7.02
C SER A 12 -35.92 -20.86 -8.04
N ALA A 13 -36.60 -20.87 -9.19
CA ALA A 13 -36.70 -19.68 -10.03
C ALA A 13 -37.28 -18.54 -9.17
N GLN A 14 -36.47 -17.55 -8.84
CA GLN A 14 -36.98 -16.32 -8.25
C GLN A 14 -37.96 -15.68 -9.26
N PRO A 15 -39.14 -15.22 -8.83
CA PRO A 15 -40.10 -14.62 -9.74
C PRO A 15 -39.49 -13.41 -10.44
N SER A 16 -39.78 -13.24 -11.74
CA SER A 16 -39.42 -12.03 -12.49
C SER A 16 -39.95 -10.80 -11.76
N LEU A 17 -39.11 -9.77 -11.59
CA LEU A 17 -39.54 -8.54 -10.93
C LEU A 17 -40.67 -7.85 -11.73
N PRO A 18 -41.51 -7.03 -11.09
CA PRO A 18 -42.62 -6.36 -11.78
C PRO A 18 -42.13 -5.51 -12.97
N ALA A 19 -42.97 -5.44 -14.01
CA ALA A 19 -42.69 -4.61 -15.18
C ALA A 19 -42.76 -3.10 -14.87
N ILE A 20 -43.58 -2.71 -13.88
CA ILE A 20 -43.67 -1.34 -13.39
C ILE A 20 -42.68 -1.18 -12.22
N PRO A 21 -41.85 -0.11 -12.21
CA PRO A 21 -40.96 0.15 -11.09
C PRO A 21 -41.65 0.28 -9.75
N THR A 22 -40.97 -0.18 -8.72
CA THR A 22 -41.37 -0.09 -7.32
C THR A 22 -40.44 0.86 -6.56
N ALA A 23 -40.78 1.19 -5.32
CA ALA A 23 -39.91 2.01 -4.47
C ALA A 23 -38.53 1.38 -4.23
N GLN A 24 -38.41 0.06 -4.29
CA GLN A 24 -37.14 -0.64 -4.11
C GLN A 24 -36.18 -0.47 -5.29
N ASP A 25 -36.70 -0.15 -6.48
CA ASP A 25 -35.87 0.11 -7.67
C ASP A 25 -35.13 1.47 -7.60
N ILE A 26 -35.48 2.32 -6.64
CA ILE A 26 -34.83 3.61 -6.34
C ILE A 26 -34.20 3.65 -4.93
N ALA A 27 -34.35 2.59 -4.14
CA ALA A 27 -33.87 2.54 -2.76
C ALA A 27 -32.37 2.27 -2.66
N GLU A 28 -31.78 2.66 -1.54
CA GLU A 28 -30.42 2.28 -1.16
C GLU A 28 -30.35 0.79 -0.77
N THR A 29 -29.26 0.12 -1.11
CA THR A 29 -28.94 -1.23 -0.63
C THR A 29 -27.47 -1.31 -0.23
N GLU A 30 -27.02 -2.42 0.37
CA GLU A 30 -25.63 -2.58 0.82
C GLU A 30 -24.60 -2.29 -0.27
N ASP A 31 -24.77 -2.87 -1.48
CA ASP A 31 -23.87 -2.62 -2.61
C ASP A 31 -24.17 -1.29 -3.32
N VAL A 32 -25.38 -0.75 -3.19
CA VAL A 32 -25.87 0.46 -3.87
C VAL A 32 -26.13 1.56 -2.84
N GLN A 33 -25.06 2.18 -2.36
CA GLN A 33 -25.11 3.32 -1.44
C GLN A 33 -25.38 4.64 -2.19
N LEU A 34 -26.22 5.54 -1.66
CA LEU A 34 -26.54 6.84 -2.27
C LEU A 34 -25.84 7.99 -1.53
N THR A 35 -24.51 7.86 -1.41
CA THR A 35 -23.65 8.79 -0.66
C THR A 35 -23.64 10.21 -1.26
N PRO A 36 -23.21 11.23 -0.51
CA PRO A 36 -23.09 12.60 -1.05
C PRO A 36 -22.24 12.68 -2.32
N ALA A 37 -21.14 11.91 -2.39
CA ALA A 37 -20.28 11.87 -3.57
C ALA A 37 -20.99 11.26 -4.80
N ILE A 38 -21.78 10.20 -4.61
CA ILE A 38 -22.57 9.58 -5.69
C ILE A 38 -23.66 10.54 -6.17
N LYS A 39 -24.39 11.20 -5.26
CA LYS A 39 -25.39 12.22 -5.61
C LYS A 39 -24.78 13.39 -6.37
N ALA A 40 -23.62 13.88 -5.92
CA ALA A 40 -22.89 14.94 -6.59
C ALA A 40 -22.43 14.52 -8.00
N GLN A 41 -21.93 13.28 -8.15
CA GLN A 41 -21.54 12.74 -9.46
C GLN A 41 -22.74 12.58 -10.40
N ALA A 42 -23.90 12.14 -9.92
CA ALA A 42 -25.13 12.04 -10.73
C ALA A 42 -25.62 13.44 -11.18
N ALA A 43 -25.61 14.41 -10.26
CA ALA A 43 -25.97 15.80 -10.56
C ALA A 43 -25.01 16.45 -11.57
N ALA A 44 -23.70 16.20 -11.45
CA ALA A 44 -22.69 16.66 -12.41
C ALA A 44 -22.90 16.10 -13.82
N LEU A 45 -23.59 14.96 -13.93
CA LEU A 45 -24.00 14.32 -15.19
C LEU A 45 -25.45 14.67 -15.56
N ASN A 46 -25.95 15.80 -15.03
CA ASN A 46 -27.28 16.35 -15.28
C ASN A 46 -28.44 15.40 -14.94
N ASN A 47 -28.20 14.41 -14.07
CA ASN A 47 -29.15 13.33 -13.79
C ASN A 47 -29.68 12.65 -15.07
N ASN A 48 -28.89 12.68 -16.16
CA ASN A 48 -29.30 12.20 -17.47
C ASN A 48 -28.82 10.76 -17.68
N PRO A 49 -29.70 9.82 -18.10
CA PRO A 49 -29.33 8.41 -18.13
C PRO A 49 -28.23 8.10 -19.15
N VAL A 50 -28.22 8.79 -20.30
CA VAL A 50 -27.17 8.62 -21.32
C VAL A 50 -25.82 9.10 -20.79
N GLN A 51 -25.77 10.27 -20.17
CA GLN A 51 -24.53 10.84 -19.63
C GLN A 51 -23.98 9.98 -18.49
N ILE A 52 -24.86 9.49 -17.60
CA ILE A 52 -24.49 8.57 -16.52
C ILE A 52 -23.87 7.28 -17.07
N TYR A 53 -24.55 6.62 -18.02
CA TYR A 53 -24.02 5.39 -18.62
C TYR A 53 -22.66 5.59 -19.29
N ASN A 54 -22.53 6.62 -20.14
CA ASN A 54 -21.29 6.92 -20.84
C ASN A 54 -20.16 7.20 -19.85
N TRP A 55 -20.44 7.96 -18.78
CA TRP A 55 -19.44 8.27 -17.77
C TRP A 55 -18.96 7.02 -17.03
N VAL A 56 -19.86 6.17 -16.52
CA VAL A 56 -19.47 4.94 -15.81
C VAL A 56 -18.67 4.02 -16.73
N ARG A 57 -19.15 3.83 -17.96
CA ARG A 57 -18.45 2.98 -18.94
C ARG A 57 -17.03 3.47 -19.21
N ASN A 58 -16.85 4.78 -19.39
CA ASN A 58 -15.58 5.36 -19.82
C ASN A 58 -14.60 5.67 -18.68
N ASN A 59 -15.07 5.71 -17.42
CA ASN A 59 -14.23 6.12 -16.28
C ASN A 59 -13.95 5.00 -15.27
N ILE A 60 -14.58 3.83 -15.40
CA ILE A 60 -14.37 2.70 -14.47
C ILE A 60 -13.58 1.59 -15.15
N SER A 61 -12.37 1.30 -14.69
CA SER A 61 -11.56 0.20 -15.20
C SER A 61 -12.09 -1.16 -14.74
N PHE A 62 -12.16 -2.14 -15.65
CA PHE A 62 -12.66 -3.48 -15.36
C PHE A 62 -11.59 -4.35 -14.68
N ILE A 63 -12.02 -5.07 -13.65
CA ILE A 63 -11.27 -6.12 -12.96
C ILE A 63 -12.03 -7.44 -13.14
N PRO A 64 -11.40 -8.51 -13.67
CA PRO A 64 -12.08 -9.78 -13.93
C PRO A 64 -12.21 -10.61 -12.65
N SER A 65 -13.07 -10.19 -11.72
CA SER A 65 -13.43 -10.96 -10.52
C SER A 65 -14.94 -11.16 -10.40
N TYR A 66 -15.35 -12.15 -9.60
CA TYR A 66 -16.75 -12.56 -9.45
C TYR A 66 -17.33 -12.18 -8.08
N GLY A 67 -18.59 -11.72 -8.05
CA GLY A 67 -19.29 -11.22 -6.86
C GLY A 67 -19.00 -9.76 -6.52
N SER A 68 -19.83 -9.14 -5.68
CA SER A 68 -19.57 -7.78 -5.20
C SER A 68 -18.47 -7.77 -4.15
N ILE A 69 -17.53 -6.83 -4.32
CA ILE A 69 -16.35 -6.66 -3.47
C ILE A 69 -16.32 -5.23 -2.93
N GLN A 70 -16.50 -4.24 -3.79
CA GLN A 70 -16.32 -2.83 -3.46
C GLN A 70 -17.65 -2.09 -3.23
N GLY A 71 -18.74 -2.52 -3.88
CA GLY A 71 -19.98 -1.76 -3.92
C GLY A 71 -19.84 -0.41 -4.66
N SER A 72 -20.87 0.42 -4.64
CA SER A 72 -20.93 1.66 -5.43
C SER A 72 -19.90 2.71 -5.00
N GLU A 73 -19.69 2.89 -3.69
CA GLU A 73 -18.86 3.96 -3.14
C GLU A 73 -17.37 3.75 -3.45
N LEU A 74 -16.80 2.59 -3.10
CA LEU A 74 -15.40 2.32 -3.39
C LEU A 74 -15.13 2.23 -4.90
N THR A 75 -16.09 1.74 -5.70
CA THR A 75 -15.96 1.76 -7.17
C THR A 75 -15.86 3.18 -7.71
N LEU A 76 -16.64 4.12 -7.15
CA LEU A 76 -16.56 5.54 -7.53
C LEU A 76 -15.21 6.15 -7.12
N GLN A 77 -14.69 5.80 -5.95
CA GLN A 77 -13.43 6.31 -5.41
C GLN A 77 -12.22 5.76 -6.16
N ASN A 78 -12.15 4.45 -6.36
CA ASN A 78 -11.03 3.76 -6.99
C ASN A 78 -11.04 3.82 -8.52
N LYS A 79 -12.17 4.24 -9.13
CA LYS A 79 -12.36 4.25 -10.59
C LYS A 79 -12.07 2.90 -11.24
N ARG A 80 -12.35 1.81 -10.52
CA ARG A 80 -12.22 0.43 -11.00
C ARG A 80 -13.19 -0.49 -10.28
N GLY A 81 -13.61 -1.55 -10.94
CA GLY A 81 -14.48 -2.56 -10.37
C GLY A 81 -14.74 -3.71 -11.33
N ASN A 82 -15.24 -4.81 -10.81
CA ASN A 82 -15.73 -5.91 -11.62
C ASN A 82 -17.16 -5.64 -12.14
N ALA A 83 -17.81 -6.67 -12.70
CA ALA A 83 -19.16 -6.54 -13.23
C ALA A 83 -20.18 -6.12 -12.16
N PHE A 84 -20.13 -6.74 -10.96
CA PHE A 84 -21.03 -6.46 -9.85
C PHE A 84 -20.83 -5.06 -9.29
N ASP A 85 -19.58 -4.68 -9.05
CA ASP A 85 -19.18 -3.37 -8.53
C ASP A 85 -19.54 -2.25 -9.52
N THR A 86 -19.26 -2.44 -10.82
CA THR A 86 -19.61 -1.47 -11.87
C THR A 86 -21.12 -1.34 -12.03
N ALA A 87 -21.86 -2.44 -11.99
CA ALA A 87 -23.32 -2.43 -11.99
C ALA A 87 -23.88 -1.69 -10.77
N SER A 88 -23.30 -1.93 -9.59
CA SER A 88 -23.71 -1.28 -8.34
C SER A 88 -23.51 0.24 -8.39
N LEU A 89 -22.38 0.72 -8.92
CA LEU A 89 -22.15 2.15 -9.14
C LEU A 89 -23.14 2.73 -10.17
N LEU A 90 -23.37 2.05 -11.30
CA LEU A 90 -24.30 2.52 -12.31
C LEU A 90 -25.73 2.64 -11.75
N ILE A 91 -26.19 1.63 -11.02
CA ILE A 91 -27.47 1.65 -10.33
C ILE A 91 -27.51 2.78 -9.30
N ALA A 92 -26.47 2.97 -8.49
CA ALA A 92 -26.45 4.04 -7.47
C ALA A 92 -26.56 5.45 -8.07
N LEU A 93 -25.91 5.70 -9.21
CA LEU A 93 -26.03 6.97 -9.93
C LEU A 93 -27.42 7.15 -10.53
N TYR A 94 -28.02 6.09 -11.10
CA TYR A 94 -29.40 6.14 -11.59
C TYR A 94 -30.42 6.38 -10.47
N ARG A 95 -30.33 5.64 -9.37
CA ARG A 95 -31.23 5.80 -8.22
C ARG A 95 -31.08 7.20 -7.59
N SER A 96 -29.86 7.74 -7.54
CA SER A 96 -29.62 9.13 -7.13
C SER A 96 -30.24 10.17 -8.06
N ALA A 97 -30.36 9.84 -9.35
CA ALA A 97 -31.06 10.64 -10.36
C ALA A 97 -32.58 10.41 -10.40
N GLY A 98 -33.14 9.58 -9.50
CA GLY A 98 -34.56 9.22 -9.49
C GLY A 98 -34.96 8.26 -10.62
N ILE A 99 -33.99 7.59 -11.24
CA ILE A 99 -34.19 6.63 -12.33
C ILE A 99 -34.22 5.22 -11.72
N PRO A 100 -35.34 4.48 -11.79
CA PRO A 100 -35.39 3.12 -11.30
C PRO A 100 -34.38 2.23 -12.03
N ALA A 101 -33.59 1.47 -11.26
CA ALA A 101 -32.53 0.64 -11.80
C ALA A 101 -32.35 -0.63 -10.96
N ARG A 102 -32.04 -1.74 -11.64
CA ARG A 102 -31.93 -3.08 -11.05
C ARG A 102 -30.86 -3.92 -11.74
N TYR A 103 -30.36 -4.93 -11.05
CA TYR A 103 -29.42 -5.91 -11.60
C TYR A 103 -30.16 -6.93 -12.45
N VAL A 104 -29.50 -7.42 -13.48
CA VAL A 104 -29.89 -8.63 -14.19
C VAL A 104 -28.69 -9.56 -14.24
N TYR A 105 -28.91 -10.82 -13.91
CA TYR A 105 -27.89 -11.85 -13.81
C TYR A 105 -28.18 -13.00 -14.78
N GLY A 106 -27.13 -13.53 -15.41
CA GLY A 106 -27.29 -14.60 -16.37
C GLY A 106 -25.98 -15.10 -16.96
N THR A 107 -26.07 -15.72 -18.13
CA THR A 107 -24.95 -16.29 -18.85
C THR A 107 -24.82 -15.65 -20.23
N ILE A 108 -23.60 -15.28 -20.61
CA ILE A 108 -23.29 -14.59 -21.86
C ILE A 108 -22.22 -15.34 -22.66
N ASP A 109 -22.25 -15.22 -23.98
CA ASP A 109 -21.18 -15.67 -24.88
C ASP A 109 -20.42 -14.45 -25.39
N VAL A 110 -19.12 -14.36 -25.05
CA VAL A 110 -18.23 -13.28 -25.46
C VAL A 110 -17.23 -13.80 -26.51
N PRO A 111 -17.15 -13.19 -27.71
CA PRO A 111 -16.19 -13.59 -28.73
C PRO A 111 -14.73 -13.52 -28.24
N ALA A 112 -13.89 -14.41 -28.77
CA ALA A 112 -12.49 -14.57 -28.36
C ALA A 112 -11.68 -13.25 -28.37
N ASP A 113 -11.75 -12.48 -29.46
CA ASP A 113 -11.04 -11.21 -29.58
C ASP A 113 -11.49 -10.18 -28.54
N LYS A 114 -12.80 -10.15 -28.25
CA LYS A 114 -13.40 -9.23 -27.28
C LYS A 114 -13.01 -9.56 -25.86
N VAL A 115 -13.07 -10.84 -25.47
CA VAL A 115 -12.74 -11.25 -24.09
C VAL A 115 -11.26 -11.10 -23.81
N MET A 116 -10.38 -11.47 -24.75
CA MET A 116 -8.92 -11.28 -24.61
C MET A 116 -8.54 -9.82 -24.40
N ASN A 117 -9.16 -8.90 -25.15
CA ASN A 117 -8.97 -7.47 -24.94
C ASN A 117 -9.54 -6.98 -23.60
N TRP A 118 -10.74 -7.44 -23.25
CA TRP A 118 -11.48 -6.99 -22.06
C TRP A 118 -10.76 -7.33 -20.75
N VAL A 119 -10.18 -8.53 -20.63
CA VAL A 119 -9.50 -9.01 -19.41
C VAL A 119 -8.06 -8.48 -19.25
N GLY A 120 -7.60 -7.56 -20.08
CA GLY A 120 -6.27 -6.97 -19.95
C GLY A 120 -5.35 -7.09 -21.16
N GLY A 121 -5.86 -7.54 -22.32
CA GLY A 121 -5.10 -7.52 -23.57
C GLY A 121 -4.15 -8.70 -23.78
N VAL A 122 -4.50 -9.87 -23.22
CA VAL A 122 -3.73 -11.11 -23.43
C VAL A 122 -3.76 -11.55 -24.89
N THR A 123 -2.74 -12.28 -25.33
CA THR A 123 -2.62 -12.69 -26.75
C THR A 123 -3.13 -14.09 -27.05
N LYS A 124 -3.46 -14.87 -26.02
CA LYS A 124 -4.06 -16.20 -26.13
C LYS A 124 -5.36 -16.29 -25.33
N ILE A 125 -6.32 -17.03 -25.86
CA ILE A 125 -7.63 -17.19 -25.23
C ILE A 125 -7.58 -18.02 -23.95
N GLU A 126 -6.65 -18.97 -23.85
CA GLU A 126 -6.42 -19.76 -22.63
C GLU A 126 -5.95 -18.87 -21.48
N ALA A 127 -5.16 -17.83 -21.76
CA ALA A 127 -4.77 -16.83 -20.78
C ALA A 127 -5.99 -16.03 -20.29
N ALA A 128 -6.89 -15.66 -21.20
CA ALA A 128 -8.13 -14.96 -20.85
C ALA A 128 -9.04 -15.83 -19.98
N GLN A 129 -9.21 -17.09 -20.37
CA GLN A 129 -9.98 -18.08 -19.63
C GLN A 129 -9.39 -18.33 -18.23
N SER A 130 -8.06 -18.43 -18.14
CA SER A 130 -7.33 -18.59 -16.89
C SER A 130 -7.55 -17.40 -15.95
N LEU A 131 -7.46 -16.16 -16.42
CA LEU A 131 -7.72 -14.96 -15.62
C LEU A 131 -9.14 -14.91 -15.08
N LEU A 132 -10.13 -15.18 -15.93
CA LEU A 132 -11.54 -15.25 -15.51
C LEU A 132 -11.74 -16.32 -14.43
N GLY A 133 -11.12 -17.50 -14.60
CA GLY A 133 -11.19 -18.58 -13.62
C GLY A 133 -10.49 -18.25 -12.30
N GLN A 134 -9.32 -17.62 -12.34
CA GLN A 134 -8.59 -17.17 -11.15
C GLN A 134 -9.36 -16.11 -10.37
N GLY A 135 -10.06 -15.20 -11.06
CA GLY A 135 -10.97 -14.23 -10.43
C GLY A 135 -12.30 -14.83 -9.95
N GLY A 136 -12.48 -16.14 -10.12
CA GLY A 136 -13.65 -16.89 -9.66
C GLY A 136 -14.87 -16.78 -10.57
N ILE A 137 -14.75 -16.25 -11.79
CA ILE A 137 -15.89 -16.12 -12.71
C ILE A 137 -16.15 -17.50 -13.37
N PRO A 138 -17.33 -18.11 -13.16
CA PRO A 138 -17.65 -19.39 -13.81
C PRO A 138 -17.67 -19.23 -15.33
N ASN A 139 -16.83 -19.99 -16.02
CA ASN A 139 -16.62 -19.84 -17.45
C ASN A 139 -16.24 -21.15 -18.15
N THR A 140 -16.52 -21.23 -19.45
CA THR A 140 -16.11 -22.34 -20.32
C THR A 140 -15.81 -21.84 -21.74
N GLY A 141 -14.78 -22.42 -22.36
CA GLY A 141 -14.42 -22.15 -23.75
C GLY A 141 -15.35 -22.86 -24.73
N LEU A 142 -15.88 -22.14 -25.71
CA LEU A 142 -16.70 -22.69 -26.78
C LEU A 142 -15.82 -22.98 -28.00
N ILE A 143 -15.68 -24.26 -28.34
CA ILE A 143 -14.81 -24.72 -29.43
C ILE A 143 -15.57 -24.68 -30.76
N ASN A 144 -14.95 -24.09 -31.78
CA ASN A 144 -15.41 -24.16 -33.17
C ASN A 144 -14.19 -24.32 -34.09
N GLY A 145 -14.19 -25.33 -34.97
CA GLY A 145 -13.06 -25.58 -35.87
C GLY A 145 -11.74 -25.93 -35.17
N GLY A 146 -11.79 -26.52 -33.97
CA GLY A 146 -10.59 -26.92 -33.21
C GLY A 146 -9.94 -25.82 -32.37
N THR A 147 -10.48 -24.59 -32.39
CA THR A 147 -10.02 -23.47 -31.54
C THR A 147 -11.16 -22.93 -30.69
N ILE A 148 -10.84 -22.27 -29.58
CA ILE A 148 -11.85 -21.60 -28.75
C ILE A 148 -12.28 -20.32 -29.47
N ALA A 149 -13.54 -20.24 -29.90
CA ALA A 149 -14.09 -19.11 -30.65
C ALA A 149 -14.77 -18.05 -29.77
N ALA A 150 -15.24 -18.46 -28.59
CA ALA A 150 -15.88 -17.60 -27.61
C ALA A 150 -15.71 -18.19 -26.21
N ILE A 151 -15.86 -17.35 -25.18
CA ILE A 151 -15.99 -17.79 -23.79
C ILE A 151 -17.45 -17.59 -23.37
N ARG A 152 -18.06 -18.67 -22.86
CA ARG A 152 -19.32 -18.62 -22.13
C ARG A 152 -19.04 -18.36 -20.67
N MET A 153 -19.67 -17.37 -20.07
CA MET A 153 -19.44 -17.00 -18.67
C MET A 153 -20.71 -16.50 -17.98
N GLU A 154 -20.77 -16.69 -16.67
CA GLU A 154 -21.75 -16.00 -15.83
C GLU A 154 -21.40 -14.51 -15.70
N HIS A 155 -22.44 -13.66 -15.70
CA HIS A 155 -22.27 -12.22 -15.74
C HIS A 155 -23.48 -11.47 -15.17
N VAL A 156 -23.25 -10.23 -14.75
CA VAL A 156 -24.27 -9.31 -14.27
C VAL A 156 -24.24 -8.00 -15.07
N TRP A 157 -25.41 -7.48 -15.39
CA TRP A 157 -25.61 -6.18 -16.06
C TRP A 157 -26.76 -5.41 -15.40
N VAL A 158 -27.12 -4.26 -15.96
CA VAL A 158 -28.13 -3.35 -15.40
C VAL A 158 -29.30 -3.21 -16.35
N GLU A 159 -30.50 -3.13 -15.78
CA GLU A 159 -31.67 -2.54 -16.44
C GLU A 159 -32.04 -1.23 -15.75
N ALA A 160 -32.34 -0.21 -16.55
CA ALA A 160 -32.85 1.07 -16.06
C ALA A 160 -34.19 1.40 -16.73
N PHE A 161 -35.14 1.94 -15.95
CA PHE A 161 -36.45 2.33 -16.44
C PHE A 161 -36.42 3.77 -16.95
N VAL A 162 -36.43 3.92 -18.28
CA VAL A 162 -36.18 5.20 -18.96
C VAL A 162 -37.23 5.50 -20.02
N ASP A 163 -37.27 6.76 -20.43
CA ASP A 163 -38.05 7.24 -21.58
C ASP A 163 -37.32 6.81 -22.86
N TYR A 164 -37.60 5.59 -23.32
CA TYR A 164 -36.84 4.99 -24.41
C TYR A 164 -37.38 5.33 -25.80
N SER A 165 -38.70 5.53 -25.94
CA SER A 165 -39.32 5.89 -27.22
C SER A 165 -39.99 7.26 -27.10
N PRO A 166 -39.62 8.27 -27.91
CA PRO A 166 -38.66 8.23 -29.03
C PRO A 166 -37.22 8.58 -28.64
N SER A 167 -36.98 9.10 -27.43
CA SER A 167 -35.75 9.81 -27.09
C SER A 167 -34.54 8.90 -26.85
N ARG A 168 -34.77 7.59 -26.64
CA ARG A 168 -33.77 6.59 -26.27
C ARG A 168 -32.95 7.01 -25.04
N GLY A 169 -33.61 7.62 -24.06
CA GLY A 169 -33.03 8.11 -22.82
C GLY A 169 -32.38 9.50 -22.93
N ALA A 170 -32.26 10.09 -24.12
CA ALA A 170 -31.67 11.43 -24.26
C ALA A 170 -32.49 12.49 -23.50
N ILE A 171 -33.81 12.35 -23.50
CA ILE A 171 -34.75 13.14 -22.69
C ILE A 171 -35.52 12.16 -21.81
N ASN A 172 -35.35 12.26 -20.49
CA ASN A 172 -35.96 11.31 -19.55
C ASN A 172 -37.06 12.00 -18.73
N LYS A 173 -38.25 12.18 -19.31
CA LYS A 173 -39.38 12.85 -18.62
C LYS A 173 -40.50 11.89 -18.25
N ASN A 174 -40.86 10.98 -19.17
CA ASN A 174 -41.95 10.03 -18.97
C ASN A 174 -41.40 8.61 -19.18
N PRO A 175 -40.63 8.08 -18.21
CA PRO A 175 -40.01 6.78 -18.36
C PRO A 175 -41.07 5.67 -18.48
N SER A 176 -40.84 4.72 -19.37
CA SER A 176 -41.85 3.70 -19.75
C SER A 176 -41.26 2.32 -20.02
N THR A 177 -39.94 2.17 -20.03
CA THR A 177 -39.30 0.98 -20.57
C THR A 177 -38.04 0.62 -19.79
N TRP A 178 -37.94 -0.64 -19.37
CA TRP A 178 -36.70 -1.22 -18.87
C TRP A 178 -35.74 -1.45 -20.04
N VAL A 179 -34.55 -0.86 -19.95
CA VAL A 179 -33.54 -0.89 -21.01
C VAL A 179 -32.29 -1.57 -20.48
N PRO A 180 -31.82 -2.67 -21.10
CA PRO A 180 -30.62 -3.36 -20.66
C PRO A 180 -29.36 -2.62 -21.12
N MET A 181 -28.35 -2.61 -20.25
CA MET A 181 -27.04 -2.02 -20.53
C MET A 181 -25.96 -2.60 -19.61
N ASP A 182 -24.72 -2.60 -20.10
CA ASP A 182 -23.57 -3.09 -19.34
C ASP A 182 -22.40 -2.11 -19.46
N ALA A 183 -22.14 -1.36 -18.39
CA ALA A 183 -21.02 -0.44 -18.32
C ALA A 183 -19.69 -1.12 -17.95
N SER A 184 -19.71 -2.40 -17.56
CA SER A 184 -18.50 -3.18 -17.27
C SER A 184 -17.81 -3.68 -18.55
N PHE A 185 -18.59 -4.00 -19.59
CA PHE A 185 -18.04 -4.38 -20.89
C PHE A 185 -17.43 -3.19 -21.62
N LYS A 186 -16.13 -3.29 -21.90
CA LYS A 186 -15.39 -2.29 -22.66
C LYS A 186 -14.21 -2.90 -23.40
N GLN A 187 -13.73 -2.15 -24.36
CA GLN A 187 -12.51 -2.49 -25.09
C GLN A 187 -11.45 -1.44 -24.78
N TYR A 188 -10.20 -1.86 -24.77
CA TYR A 188 -9.06 -1.09 -24.36
C TYR A 188 -8.09 -0.85 -25.53
N GLU A 189 -7.39 0.27 -25.44
CA GLU A 189 -6.15 0.52 -26.15
C GLU A 189 -4.99 0.34 -25.18
N PHE A 190 -3.98 -0.40 -25.63
CA PHE A 190 -2.80 -0.71 -24.84
C PHE A 190 -1.60 0.00 -25.47
N THR A 191 -0.99 0.91 -24.73
CA THR A 191 0.32 1.47 -25.08
C THR A 191 1.38 0.67 -24.35
N PRO A 192 2.34 0.06 -25.06
CA PRO A 192 3.44 -0.67 -24.43
C PRO A 192 4.24 0.25 -23.49
N GLN A 193 4.77 -0.35 -22.42
CA GLN A 193 5.73 0.32 -21.54
C GLN A 193 7.04 0.66 -22.27
N VAL A 194 7.79 1.58 -21.67
CA VAL A 194 9.17 1.87 -22.05
C VAL A 194 10.12 0.77 -21.57
N ASP A 195 11.09 0.39 -22.41
CA ASP A 195 12.22 -0.42 -21.95
C ASP A 195 13.17 0.49 -21.15
N LEU A 196 12.99 0.53 -19.83
CA LEU A 196 13.71 1.45 -18.97
C LEU A 196 15.23 1.25 -19.08
N LEU A 197 15.72 0.01 -19.00
CA LEU A 197 17.15 -0.29 -19.04
C LEU A 197 17.79 0.19 -20.33
N LYS A 198 17.13 -0.02 -21.48
CA LYS A 198 17.59 0.55 -22.76
C LYS A 198 17.52 2.07 -22.78
N THR A 199 16.47 2.65 -22.21
CA THR A 199 16.24 4.11 -22.20
C THR A 199 17.29 4.85 -21.39
N VAL A 200 17.64 4.33 -20.21
CA VAL A 200 18.70 4.89 -19.36
C VAL A 200 20.10 4.41 -19.74
N LYS A 201 20.20 3.52 -20.74
CA LYS A 201 21.47 2.92 -21.20
C LYS A 201 22.23 2.24 -20.05
N PHE A 202 21.53 1.37 -19.34
CA PHE A 202 22.11 0.53 -18.30
C PHE A 202 22.31 -0.90 -18.81
N ASP A 203 23.46 -1.50 -18.53
CA ASP A 203 23.80 -2.86 -18.96
C ASP A 203 23.55 -3.87 -17.82
N PRO A 204 22.43 -4.60 -17.83
CA PRO A 204 22.12 -5.58 -16.79
C PRO A 204 23.04 -6.80 -16.82
N VAL A 205 23.71 -7.08 -17.94
CA VAL A 205 24.66 -8.20 -18.05
C VAL A 205 25.96 -7.85 -17.36
N ALA A 206 26.47 -6.64 -17.56
CA ALA A 206 27.64 -6.14 -16.84
C ALA A 206 27.39 -6.10 -15.33
N PHE A 207 26.23 -5.57 -14.90
CA PHE A 207 25.83 -5.56 -13.48
C PHE A 207 25.83 -6.96 -12.86
N LYS A 208 25.24 -7.94 -13.56
CA LYS A 208 25.27 -9.35 -13.14
C LYS A 208 26.70 -9.89 -13.01
N GLN A 209 27.60 -9.55 -13.93
CA GLN A 209 28.99 -10.01 -13.91
C GLN A 209 29.79 -9.38 -12.77
N THR A 210 29.64 -8.08 -12.51
CA THR A 210 30.24 -7.41 -11.35
C THR A 210 29.82 -8.10 -10.06
N PHE A 211 28.51 -8.37 -9.93
CA PHE A 211 27.99 -9.09 -8.78
C PHE A 211 28.61 -10.48 -8.62
N GLN A 212 28.60 -11.30 -9.68
CA GLN A 212 29.15 -12.67 -9.66
C GLN A 212 30.63 -12.74 -9.29
N LYS A 213 31.42 -11.70 -9.61
CA LYS A 213 32.85 -11.65 -9.26
C LYS A 213 33.10 -11.44 -7.76
N THR A 214 32.15 -10.83 -7.06
CA THR A 214 32.32 -10.47 -5.64
C THR A 214 31.64 -11.44 -4.69
N ALA A 215 30.72 -12.26 -5.21
CA ALA A 215 30.06 -13.34 -4.50
C ALA A 215 30.88 -14.65 -4.52
N VAL A 216 30.90 -15.36 -3.40
CA VAL A 216 31.37 -16.76 -3.33
C VAL A 216 30.14 -17.66 -3.33
N VAL A 217 30.02 -18.48 -4.38
CA VAL A 217 28.95 -19.46 -4.52
C VAL A 217 29.57 -20.84 -4.57
N ASP A 218 29.02 -21.79 -3.82
CA ASP A 218 29.47 -23.18 -3.89
C ASP A 218 29.12 -23.82 -5.25
N ALA A 219 29.77 -24.95 -5.55
CA ALA A 219 29.63 -25.62 -6.84
C ALA A 219 28.18 -26.04 -7.18
N ASN A 220 27.34 -26.22 -6.15
CA ASN A 220 25.96 -26.66 -6.27
C ASN A 220 24.95 -25.51 -6.21
N GLY A 221 25.39 -24.25 -6.05
CA GLY A 221 24.52 -23.09 -5.90
C GLY A 221 23.59 -23.15 -4.68
N SER A 222 23.99 -23.90 -3.65
CA SER A 222 23.22 -24.15 -2.43
C SER A 222 23.68 -23.27 -1.26
N ARG A 223 24.88 -22.70 -1.34
CA ARG A 223 25.45 -21.82 -0.33
C ARG A 223 26.10 -20.60 -0.99
N PHE A 224 25.81 -19.43 -0.43
CA PHE A 224 26.28 -18.13 -0.89
C PHE A 224 26.92 -17.36 0.26
N SER A 225 28.09 -16.74 0.06
CA SER A 225 28.69 -15.77 0.99
C SER A 225 29.40 -14.63 0.25
N GLY A 226 29.63 -13.50 0.93
CA GLY A 226 30.30 -12.34 0.33
C GLY A 226 29.38 -11.48 -0.54
N GLY A 227 29.98 -10.82 -1.55
CA GLY A 227 29.42 -9.69 -2.29
C GLY A 227 29.97 -8.39 -1.73
N ASP A 228 30.83 -7.70 -2.48
CA ASP A 228 31.35 -6.38 -2.09
C ASP A 228 30.20 -5.39 -2.18
N SER A 229 29.60 -5.08 -1.03
CA SER A 229 28.45 -4.17 -0.91
C SER A 229 28.76 -2.79 -1.48
N SER A 230 30.03 -2.36 -1.50
CA SER A 230 30.43 -1.05 -2.02
C SER A 230 30.45 -1.02 -3.55
N ALA A 231 30.94 -2.07 -4.22
CA ALA A 231 30.94 -2.16 -5.68
C ALA A 231 29.51 -2.22 -6.24
N ILE A 232 28.63 -2.97 -5.57
CA ILE A 232 27.22 -3.10 -5.95
C ILE A 232 26.46 -1.80 -5.66
N ALA A 233 26.72 -1.14 -4.53
CA ALA A 233 26.13 0.16 -4.20
C ALA A 233 26.45 1.21 -5.27
N ASN A 234 27.71 1.28 -5.73
CA ASN A 234 28.12 2.24 -6.77
C ASN A 234 27.36 2.05 -8.09
N GLU A 235 27.16 0.80 -8.56
CA GLU A 235 26.42 0.54 -9.81
C GLU A 235 24.92 0.87 -9.66
N ILE A 236 24.34 0.65 -8.48
CA ILE A 236 22.94 1.01 -8.18
C ILE A 236 22.78 2.53 -8.11
N GLU A 237 23.71 3.24 -7.47
CA GLU A 237 23.71 4.71 -7.43
C GLU A 237 23.80 5.31 -8.84
N GLU A 238 24.64 4.75 -9.71
CA GLU A 238 24.73 5.17 -11.12
C GLU A 238 23.41 4.95 -11.84
N PHE A 239 22.81 3.76 -11.69
CA PHE A 239 21.52 3.44 -12.29
C PHE A 239 20.43 4.42 -11.83
N GLN A 240 20.34 4.69 -10.53
CA GLN A 240 19.36 5.60 -9.95
C GLN A 240 19.56 7.05 -10.41
N SER A 241 20.81 7.50 -10.56
CA SER A 241 21.13 8.81 -11.12
C SER A 241 20.62 8.92 -12.56
N LYS A 242 20.82 7.89 -13.38
CA LYS A 242 20.31 7.84 -14.77
C LYS A 242 18.78 7.81 -14.83
N VAL A 243 18.13 7.03 -13.95
CA VAL A 243 16.66 6.99 -13.82
C VAL A 243 16.11 8.34 -13.38
N THR A 244 16.77 9.00 -12.43
CA THR A 244 16.40 10.32 -11.95
C THR A 244 16.48 11.37 -13.06
N ALA A 245 17.57 11.37 -13.83
CA ALA A 245 17.73 12.27 -14.97
C ALA A 245 16.67 12.01 -16.05
N TRP A 246 16.39 10.74 -16.38
CA TRP A 246 15.33 10.38 -17.32
C TRP A 246 13.95 10.85 -16.86
N ARG A 247 13.59 10.55 -15.61
CA ARG A 247 12.35 11.00 -14.97
C ARG A 247 12.19 12.52 -15.02
N GLN A 248 13.23 13.26 -14.63
CA GLN A 248 13.22 14.74 -14.69
C GLN A 248 13.02 15.27 -16.12
N SER A 249 13.48 14.54 -17.14
CA SER A 249 13.30 14.94 -18.55
C SER A 249 11.88 14.74 -19.09
N VAL A 250 11.08 13.85 -18.50
CA VAL A 250 9.71 13.55 -18.95
C VAL A 250 8.62 13.99 -17.96
N GLY A 251 8.97 14.25 -16.70
CA GLY A 251 8.03 14.52 -15.62
C GLY A 251 7.55 13.24 -14.91
N ASP A 252 7.25 13.35 -13.61
CA ASP A 252 6.99 12.19 -12.76
C ASP A 252 5.75 11.37 -13.19
N VAL A 253 4.62 12.03 -13.44
CA VAL A 253 3.38 11.35 -13.87
C VAL A 253 3.59 10.61 -15.18
N GLU A 254 4.24 11.26 -16.17
CA GLU A 254 4.49 10.65 -17.47
C GLU A 254 5.54 9.53 -17.37
N ALA A 255 6.52 9.64 -16.49
CA ALA A 255 7.48 8.57 -16.24
C ALA A 255 6.78 7.31 -15.67
N LEU A 256 5.90 7.47 -14.68
CA LEU A 256 5.13 6.35 -14.12
C LEU A 256 4.24 5.70 -15.17
N ASP A 257 3.50 6.51 -15.93
CA ASP A 257 2.68 6.08 -17.06
C ASP A 257 3.49 5.29 -18.10
N LYS A 258 4.71 5.75 -18.41
CA LYS A 258 5.62 5.06 -19.36
C LYS A 258 6.14 3.75 -18.80
N LEU A 259 6.38 3.64 -17.49
CA LEU A 259 6.85 2.41 -16.84
C LEU A 259 5.77 1.34 -16.76
N GLN A 260 4.54 1.73 -16.45
CA GLN A 260 3.40 0.81 -16.37
C GLN A 260 2.85 0.45 -17.75
N GLY A 261 3.14 1.28 -18.76
CA GLY A 261 2.35 1.31 -19.99
C GLY A 261 0.97 1.91 -19.73
N LYS A 262 0.18 2.11 -20.80
CA LYS A 262 -1.18 2.65 -20.68
C LYS A 262 -2.21 1.62 -21.05
N LYS A 263 -3.21 1.44 -20.19
CA LYS A 263 -4.47 0.75 -20.48
C LYS A 263 -5.58 1.80 -20.50
N THR A 264 -5.96 2.24 -21.70
CA THR A 264 -6.96 3.30 -21.86
C THR A 264 -8.27 2.71 -22.35
N ILE A 265 -9.39 3.09 -21.73
CA ILE A 265 -10.72 2.67 -22.18
C ILE A 265 -11.02 3.35 -23.52
N ARG A 266 -11.40 2.57 -24.55
CA ARG A 266 -11.97 3.12 -25.79
C ARG A 266 -13.29 3.78 -25.46
N SER A 267 -13.23 5.11 -25.34
CA SER A 267 -14.35 5.92 -24.90
C SER A 267 -15.47 5.91 -25.93
N ILE A 268 -16.71 5.86 -25.45
CA ILE A 268 -17.92 6.01 -26.27
C ILE A 268 -18.67 7.25 -25.80
N SER A 269 -19.04 8.12 -26.74
CA SER A 269 -19.93 9.26 -26.46
C SER A 269 -21.17 9.13 -27.34
N SER A 270 -22.07 8.22 -26.95
CA SER A 270 -23.34 8.06 -27.63
C SER A 270 -24.34 9.11 -27.12
N PRO A 271 -25.10 9.79 -28.00
CA PRO A 271 -26.17 10.69 -27.55
C PRO A 271 -27.42 9.95 -27.08
N ILE A 272 -27.46 8.61 -27.18
CA ILE A 272 -28.60 7.75 -26.86
C ILE A 272 -28.17 6.45 -26.16
N LEU A 273 -29.11 5.80 -25.47
CA LEU A 273 -28.96 4.41 -25.02
C LEU A 273 -29.30 3.45 -26.17
N TYR A 274 -28.43 2.47 -26.43
CA TYR A 274 -28.64 1.50 -27.50
C TYR A 274 -29.80 0.52 -27.20
N GLY A 275 -30.00 0.15 -25.94
CA GLY A 275 -31.01 -0.84 -25.53
C GLY A 275 -30.73 -2.27 -26.00
N ALA A 276 -29.45 -2.57 -26.25
CA ALA A 276 -28.95 -3.91 -26.54
C ALA A 276 -27.57 -4.08 -25.89
N LEU A 277 -27.22 -5.31 -25.53
CA LEU A 277 -25.93 -5.66 -24.96
C LEU A 277 -24.90 -5.99 -26.07
N PRO A 278 -23.60 -5.78 -25.84
CA PRO A 278 -22.55 -5.96 -26.84
C PRO A 278 -22.12 -7.41 -27.07
N TYR A 279 -22.85 -8.37 -26.48
CA TYR A 279 -22.61 -9.80 -26.52
C TYR A 279 -23.94 -10.56 -26.56
N LYS A 280 -23.88 -11.85 -26.86
CA LYS A 280 -25.06 -12.71 -26.89
C LYS A 280 -25.43 -13.14 -25.47
N ILE A 281 -26.67 -12.87 -25.06
CA ILE A 281 -27.25 -13.45 -23.85
C ILE A 281 -27.66 -14.90 -24.18
N VAL A 282 -27.19 -15.84 -23.38
CA VAL A 282 -27.55 -17.27 -23.48
C VAL A 282 -28.72 -17.57 -22.56
N VAL A 283 -28.64 -17.08 -21.33
CA VAL A 283 -29.67 -17.24 -20.30
C VAL A 283 -29.78 -15.92 -19.53
N GLN A 284 -30.99 -15.42 -19.34
CA GLN A 284 -31.31 -14.41 -18.33
C GLN A 284 -31.92 -15.16 -17.15
N ALA A 285 -31.18 -15.28 -16.05
CA ALA A 285 -31.53 -16.17 -14.95
C ALA A 285 -32.37 -15.47 -13.89
N SER A 286 -31.98 -14.27 -13.47
CA SER A 286 -32.65 -13.56 -12.37
C SER A 286 -32.47 -12.04 -12.46
N GLU A 287 -33.40 -11.31 -11.84
CA GLU A 287 -33.34 -9.86 -11.69
C GLU A 287 -33.35 -9.52 -10.20
N PHE A 288 -32.56 -8.53 -9.80
CA PHE A 288 -32.41 -8.18 -8.38
C PHE A 288 -32.49 -6.69 -8.15
N GLN A 289 -33.25 -6.27 -7.14
CA GLN A 289 -33.19 -4.92 -6.60
C GLN A 289 -32.03 -4.77 -5.61
N ASN A 290 -31.73 -5.85 -4.90
CA ASN A 290 -30.63 -6.02 -3.96
C ASN A 290 -29.90 -7.31 -4.26
N LEU A 291 -28.56 -7.30 -4.32
CA LEU A 291 -27.81 -8.52 -4.56
C LEU A 291 -28.02 -9.53 -3.41
N PRO A 292 -28.21 -10.82 -3.73
CA PRO A 292 -28.16 -11.89 -2.74
C PRO A 292 -26.81 -11.94 -2.01
N ALA A 293 -26.83 -12.29 -0.71
CA ALA A 293 -25.63 -12.33 0.12
C ALA A 293 -24.56 -13.32 -0.39
N ASN A 294 -24.97 -14.42 -1.03
CA ASN A 294 -24.07 -15.42 -1.60
C ASN A 294 -23.34 -14.92 -2.87
N LEU A 295 -23.67 -13.74 -3.39
CA LEU A 295 -22.95 -13.08 -4.47
C LEU A 295 -22.04 -11.96 -3.96
N ARG A 296 -21.78 -11.89 -2.64
CA ARG A 296 -20.84 -10.95 -2.04
C ARG A 296 -19.62 -11.66 -1.49
N TRP A 297 -18.49 -10.98 -1.58
CA TRP A 297 -17.33 -11.31 -0.76
C TRP A 297 -17.55 -10.85 0.67
N GLY A 298 -16.88 -11.50 1.60
CA GLY A 298 -16.91 -11.14 3.01
C GLY A 298 -15.74 -11.71 3.78
N ILE A 299 -15.70 -11.33 5.05
CA ILE A 299 -14.80 -11.88 6.05
C ILE A 299 -15.63 -12.35 7.24
N THR A 300 -15.15 -13.39 7.92
CA THR A 300 -15.61 -13.77 9.26
C THR A 300 -14.41 -13.74 10.19
N LEU A 301 -14.53 -12.98 11.27
CA LEU A 301 -13.51 -12.88 12.31
C LEU A 301 -14.04 -13.52 13.59
N GLU A 302 -13.28 -14.47 14.11
CA GLU A 302 -13.59 -15.23 15.31
C GLU A 302 -12.49 -15.01 16.33
N TYR A 303 -12.86 -14.64 17.56
CA TYR A 303 -11.93 -14.43 18.66
C TYR A 303 -12.12 -15.52 19.70
N PHE A 304 -11.03 -16.18 20.09
CA PHE A 304 -11.02 -17.29 21.04
C PHE A 304 -10.27 -16.89 22.31
N ALA A 305 -10.75 -17.38 23.45
CA ALA A 305 -10.09 -17.20 24.74
C ALA A 305 -8.93 -18.20 24.89
N GLY A 306 -7.70 -17.71 25.06
CA GLY A 306 -6.49 -18.51 25.22
C GLY A 306 -5.87 -19.01 23.92
N GLU A 307 -4.81 -19.83 24.03
CA GLU A 307 -4.00 -20.33 22.89
C GLU A 307 -4.63 -21.52 22.14
N ASN A 308 -5.83 -21.97 22.50
CA ASN A 308 -6.41 -23.19 21.92
C ASN A 308 -7.13 -22.89 20.61
N ASP A 309 -6.45 -23.16 19.49
CA ASP A 309 -6.90 -23.05 18.09
C ASP A 309 -8.25 -23.76 17.81
N GLY A 310 -9.37 -23.08 18.03
CA GLY A 310 -10.71 -23.52 17.57
C GLY A 310 -11.29 -24.76 18.26
N LEU A 311 -10.64 -25.29 19.30
CA LEU A 311 -11.15 -26.40 20.12
C LEU A 311 -12.23 -25.96 21.13
N GLN A 312 -12.38 -24.65 21.32
CA GLN A 312 -13.43 -24.04 22.13
C GLN A 312 -14.33 -23.16 21.28
N SER A 313 -15.54 -22.87 21.75
CA SER A 313 -16.42 -21.91 21.09
C SER A 313 -15.78 -20.52 21.09
N ALA A 314 -15.87 -19.82 19.95
CA ALA A 314 -15.43 -18.43 19.86
C ALA A 314 -16.18 -17.56 20.89
N VAL A 315 -15.47 -16.65 21.56
CA VAL A 315 -16.06 -15.66 22.47
C VAL A 315 -16.99 -14.74 21.68
N PHE A 316 -16.57 -14.36 20.47
CA PHE A 316 -17.44 -13.74 19.47
C PHE A 316 -17.01 -14.16 18.07
N SER A 317 -17.99 -14.20 17.17
CA SER A 317 -17.82 -14.43 15.74
C SER A 317 -18.60 -13.36 14.98
N LYS A 318 -17.92 -12.66 14.06
CA LYS A 318 -18.52 -11.55 13.30
C LYS A 318 -18.21 -11.66 11.82
N SER A 319 -19.27 -11.81 11.03
CA SER A 319 -19.20 -11.72 9.58
C SER A 319 -19.52 -10.31 9.08
N ILE A 320 -18.74 -9.83 8.11
CA ILE A 320 -18.88 -8.52 7.47
C ILE A 320 -18.65 -8.72 5.97
N SER A 321 -19.57 -8.24 5.13
CA SER A 321 -19.33 -8.25 3.67
C SER A 321 -18.30 -7.18 3.29
N LEU A 322 -17.56 -7.39 2.20
CA LEU A 322 -16.59 -6.40 1.74
C LEU A 322 -17.22 -5.06 1.31
N PRO A 323 -18.39 -5.03 0.63
CA PRO A 323 -19.09 -3.78 0.37
C PRO A 323 -19.47 -3.02 1.65
N GLN A 324 -19.88 -3.72 2.72
CA GLN A 324 -20.20 -3.10 4.01
C GLN A 324 -18.94 -2.59 4.73
N LEU A 325 -17.84 -3.35 4.67
CA LEU A 325 -16.54 -2.98 5.23
C LEU A 325 -16.02 -1.70 4.57
N GLY A 326 -16.04 -1.62 3.23
CA GLY A 326 -15.55 -0.46 2.50
C GLY A 326 -14.09 -0.15 2.85
N ASN A 327 -13.78 1.14 3.05
CA ASN A 327 -12.47 1.62 3.54
C ASN A 327 -12.47 1.89 5.06
N LYS A 328 -13.39 1.28 5.81
CA LYS A 328 -13.48 1.47 7.27
C LYS A 328 -12.38 0.67 7.96
N LYS A 329 -11.83 1.21 9.04
CA LYS A 329 -10.81 0.55 9.86
C LYS A 329 -11.45 -0.54 10.72
N LEU A 330 -11.06 -1.80 10.50
CA LEU A 330 -11.44 -2.94 11.34
C LEU A 330 -10.39 -3.15 12.43
N GLY A 331 -10.67 -2.67 13.64
CA GLY A 331 -9.73 -2.73 14.76
C GLY A 331 -10.14 -3.74 15.83
N LEU A 332 -9.17 -4.38 16.47
CA LEU A 332 -9.33 -5.10 17.73
C LEU A 332 -8.56 -4.33 18.81
N THR A 333 -9.29 -3.86 19.82
CA THR A 333 -8.75 -3.07 20.92
C THR A 333 -9.18 -3.66 22.26
N PHE A 334 -8.58 -3.20 23.36
CA PHE A 334 -8.93 -3.62 24.71
C PHE A 334 -9.26 -2.43 25.59
N ASP A 335 -10.53 -2.32 25.97
CA ASP A 335 -10.97 -1.29 26.93
C ASP A 335 -10.68 -1.75 28.35
N ALA A 336 -10.38 -0.80 29.24
CA ALA A 336 -10.22 -1.09 30.67
C ALA A 336 -11.48 -1.78 31.24
N ALA A 337 -11.30 -2.91 31.94
CA ALA A 337 -12.42 -3.69 32.45
C ALA A 337 -13.17 -2.98 33.60
N THR A 338 -12.46 -2.20 34.40
CA THR A 338 -13.00 -1.46 35.54
C THR A 338 -12.49 -0.02 35.60
N ASN A 339 -13.13 0.82 36.43
CA ASN A 339 -12.65 2.17 36.72
C ASN A 339 -11.25 2.17 37.38
N ALA A 340 -10.90 1.13 38.13
CA ALA A 340 -9.58 1.00 38.73
C ALA A 340 -8.51 0.71 37.67
N ASP A 341 -8.81 -0.17 36.71
CA ASP A 341 -7.94 -0.43 35.54
C ASP A 341 -7.72 0.87 34.74
N ALA A 342 -8.81 1.60 34.47
CA ALA A 342 -8.76 2.86 33.73
C ALA A 342 -7.90 3.92 34.45
N ALA A 343 -8.08 4.06 35.77
CA ALA A 343 -7.31 4.98 36.58
C ALA A 343 -5.81 4.62 36.62
N LEU A 344 -5.47 3.33 36.72
CA LEU A 344 -4.09 2.85 36.69
C LEU A 344 -3.43 3.10 35.32
N LEU A 345 -4.12 2.79 34.22
CA LEU A 345 -3.60 3.07 32.88
C LEU A 345 -3.43 4.58 32.64
N GLN A 346 -4.32 5.40 33.19
CA GLN A 346 -4.22 6.85 33.11
C GLN A 346 -3.06 7.41 33.93
N SER A 347 -2.81 6.91 35.14
CA SER A 347 -1.68 7.35 35.97
C SER A 347 -0.34 6.98 35.32
N LEU A 348 -0.22 5.74 34.82
CA LEU A 348 0.99 5.28 34.12
C LEU A 348 1.28 6.13 32.88
N ARG A 349 0.24 6.52 32.12
CA ARG A 349 0.40 7.43 30.98
C ARG A 349 0.84 8.83 31.43
N ALA A 350 0.25 9.38 32.49
CA ALA A 350 0.61 10.69 33.01
C ALA A 350 2.05 10.75 33.54
N GLU A 351 2.54 9.62 34.07
CA GLU A 351 3.90 9.45 34.58
C GLU A 351 4.93 9.09 33.49
N ASN A 352 4.51 8.90 32.24
CA ASN A 352 5.33 8.33 31.15
C ASN A 352 6.04 7.04 31.58
N ALA A 353 5.30 6.14 32.25
CA ALA A 353 5.84 4.90 32.76
C ALA A 353 6.42 4.03 31.65
N ALA A 354 7.64 3.54 31.88
CA ALA A 354 8.38 2.65 30.96
C ALA A 354 7.73 1.27 30.78
N SER A 355 6.94 0.82 31.76
CA SER A 355 6.23 -0.46 31.73
C SER A 355 4.97 -0.38 32.60
N LEU A 356 4.06 -1.33 32.40
CA LEU A 356 2.83 -1.47 33.18
C LEU A 356 2.77 -2.84 33.88
N PRO A 357 2.20 -2.92 35.10
CA PRO A 357 2.01 -4.17 35.81
C PRO A 357 0.83 -4.95 35.20
N ALA A 358 1.10 -5.82 34.22
CA ALA A 358 0.08 -6.53 33.45
C ALA A 358 -0.91 -7.32 34.32
N TYR A 359 -0.44 -7.90 35.43
CA TYR A 359 -1.31 -8.65 36.35
C TYR A 359 -2.38 -7.79 37.07
N LEU A 360 -2.19 -6.47 37.14
CA LEU A 360 -3.13 -5.55 37.80
C LEU A 360 -4.16 -4.95 36.84
N VAL A 361 -4.04 -5.22 35.54
CA VAL A 361 -4.90 -4.62 34.52
C VAL A 361 -5.68 -5.72 33.81
N SER A 362 -6.99 -5.56 33.73
CA SER A 362 -7.85 -6.37 32.86
C SER A 362 -8.42 -5.55 31.70
N GLY A 363 -8.48 -6.18 30.53
CA GLY A 363 -8.99 -5.62 29.29
C GLY A 363 -10.21 -6.37 28.77
N ILE A 364 -11.16 -5.63 28.21
CA ILE A 364 -12.30 -6.19 27.49
C ILE A 364 -12.00 -6.10 26.00
N PRO A 365 -11.86 -7.24 25.27
CA PRO A 365 -11.63 -7.21 23.83
C PRO A 365 -12.84 -6.59 23.13
N LYS A 366 -12.59 -5.69 22.19
CA LYS A 366 -13.59 -5.02 21.37
C LYS A 366 -13.18 -5.07 19.91
N LEU A 367 -14.00 -5.72 19.10
CA LEU A 367 -13.92 -5.57 17.65
C LEU A 367 -14.66 -4.28 17.27
N THR A 368 -14.00 -3.42 16.51
CA THR A 368 -14.48 -2.09 16.16
C THR A 368 -14.44 -1.84 14.66
N LEU A 369 -15.37 -1.05 14.17
CA LEU A 369 -15.43 -0.55 12.80
C LEU A 369 -15.42 0.98 12.83
N ASP A 370 -14.32 1.60 12.40
CA ASP A 370 -14.06 3.04 12.60
C ASP A 370 -14.29 3.50 14.06
N GLY A 371 -13.86 2.67 15.01
CA GLY A 371 -13.98 2.92 16.46
C GLY A 371 -15.33 2.56 17.07
N ALA A 372 -16.37 2.30 16.27
CA ALA A 372 -17.65 1.81 16.80
C ALA A 372 -17.56 0.31 17.11
N SER A 373 -17.84 -0.09 18.36
CA SER A 373 -17.82 -1.51 18.76
C SER A 373 -18.92 -2.30 18.06
N ILE A 374 -18.54 -3.39 17.39
CA ILE A 374 -19.42 -4.31 16.66
C ILE A 374 -19.47 -5.71 17.28
N ALA A 375 -18.51 -6.03 18.16
CA ALA A 375 -18.50 -7.20 19.02
C ALA A 375 -17.60 -6.92 20.25
N SER A 376 -17.85 -7.64 21.33
CA SER A 376 -17.05 -7.53 22.56
C SER A 376 -17.05 -8.85 23.32
N GLY A 377 -15.97 -9.12 24.05
CA GLY A 377 -15.84 -10.29 24.92
C GLY A 377 -15.98 -9.97 26.40
N GLN A 378 -15.46 -10.86 27.24
CA GLN A 378 -15.37 -10.68 28.69
C GLN A 378 -14.02 -10.09 29.08
N ALA A 379 -13.90 -9.60 30.32
CA ALA A 379 -12.63 -9.11 30.85
C ALA A 379 -11.58 -10.23 30.89
N VAL A 380 -10.38 -9.92 30.41
CA VAL A 380 -9.22 -10.81 30.40
C VAL A 380 -8.00 -10.05 30.93
N GLN A 381 -7.13 -10.74 31.67
CA GLN A 381 -5.91 -10.12 32.20
C GLN A 381 -4.97 -9.70 31.06
N PHE A 382 -4.41 -8.48 31.15
CA PHE A 382 -3.40 -8.00 30.22
C PHE A 382 -2.22 -8.98 30.14
N GLY A 383 -1.65 -9.11 28.94
CA GLY A 383 -0.57 -10.05 28.70
C GLY A 383 -1.01 -11.49 28.44
N THR A 384 -2.31 -11.82 28.50
CA THR A 384 -2.79 -13.16 28.15
C THR A 384 -2.84 -13.33 26.62
N ARG A 385 -2.23 -14.39 26.08
CA ARG A 385 -2.29 -14.74 24.65
C ARG A 385 -3.68 -15.24 24.23
N GLN A 386 -4.08 -14.87 23.02
CA GLN A 386 -5.39 -15.07 22.41
C GLN A 386 -5.21 -15.45 20.94
N THR A 387 -6.18 -16.16 20.39
CA THR A 387 -6.21 -16.50 18.97
C THR A 387 -7.35 -15.77 18.27
N VAL A 388 -7.06 -15.14 17.13
CA VAL A 388 -8.05 -14.64 16.18
C VAL A 388 -7.98 -15.46 14.90
N VAL A 389 -9.12 -15.97 14.45
CA VAL A 389 -9.24 -16.66 13.17
C VAL A 389 -10.01 -15.77 12.21
N LEU A 390 -9.39 -15.44 11.08
CA LEU A 390 -10.03 -14.72 9.99
C LEU A 390 -10.23 -15.66 8.80
N THR A 391 -11.47 -15.76 8.33
CA THR A 391 -11.83 -16.54 7.14
C THR A 391 -12.42 -15.62 6.09
N MET A 392 -11.91 -15.69 4.85
CA MET A 392 -12.51 -14.99 3.71
C MET A 392 -13.60 -15.86 3.09
N THR A 393 -14.73 -15.25 2.74
CA THR A 393 -15.83 -15.88 2.02
C THR A 393 -15.97 -15.25 0.65
N ASP A 394 -16.05 -16.08 -0.39
CA ASP A 394 -16.28 -15.66 -1.76
C ASP A 394 -17.44 -16.48 -2.37
N PRO A 395 -18.06 -16.00 -3.47
CA PRO A 395 -19.24 -16.66 -4.04
C PRO A 395 -19.04 -18.09 -4.55
N ILE A 396 -17.79 -18.50 -4.84
CA ILE A 396 -17.48 -19.84 -5.34
C ILE A 396 -16.83 -20.74 -4.28
N GLY A 397 -16.56 -20.22 -3.08
CA GLY A 397 -15.96 -20.93 -1.96
C GLY A 397 -14.48 -21.28 -2.14
N ALA A 398 -13.75 -20.54 -2.99
CA ALA A 398 -12.34 -20.82 -3.29
C ALA A 398 -11.35 -20.39 -2.18
N HIS A 399 -11.73 -19.44 -1.33
CA HIS A 399 -10.84 -18.74 -0.40
C HIS A 399 -11.19 -18.91 1.08
N GLY A 400 -12.02 -19.90 1.41
CA GLY A 400 -12.51 -20.22 2.77
C GLY A 400 -11.49 -20.81 3.75
N GLN A 401 -10.18 -20.65 3.51
CA GLN A 401 -9.15 -21.16 4.42
C GLN A 401 -8.95 -20.20 5.61
N ALA A 402 -9.01 -20.75 6.82
CA ALA A 402 -8.73 -20.03 8.06
C ALA A 402 -7.33 -19.40 8.08
N ILE A 403 -7.25 -18.17 8.59
CA ILE A 403 -6.02 -17.41 8.79
C ILE A 403 -5.93 -17.09 10.29
N ASN A 404 -4.99 -17.73 10.97
CA ASN A 404 -4.83 -17.56 12.41
C ASN A 404 -3.89 -16.41 12.71
N TYR A 405 -4.23 -15.57 13.67
CA TYR A 405 -3.40 -14.51 14.25
C TYR A 405 -3.29 -14.74 15.75
N GLU A 406 -2.07 -14.67 16.27
CA GLU A 406 -1.82 -14.65 17.71
C GLU A 406 -1.82 -13.20 18.19
N ILE A 407 -2.59 -12.91 19.23
CA ILE A 407 -2.77 -11.56 19.77
C ILE A 407 -2.63 -11.63 21.28
N THR A 408 -1.98 -10.65 21.89
CA THR A 408 -1.89 -10.53 23.35
C THR A 408 -2.96 -9.57 23.86
N THR A 409 -3.56 -9.89 25.00
CA THR A 409 -4.55 -9.01 25.65
C THR A 409 -3.88 -7.69 26.00
N GLY A 410 -4.36 -6.59 25.41
CA GLY A 410 -3.75 -5.27 25.47
C GLY A 410 -3.11 -4.82 24.15
N ASP A 411 -3.03 -5.68 23.14
CA ASP A 411 -2.59 -5.29 21.80
C ASP A 411 -3.54 -4.27 21.17
N GLU A 412 -3.00 -3.39 20.35
CA GLU A 412 -3.78 -2.58 19.40
C GLU A 412 -3.58 -3.17 18.01
N THR A 413 -4.62 -3.73 17.38
CA THR A 413 -4.49 -4.43 16.09
C THR A 413 -5.51 -3.90 15.08
N VAL A 414 -5.06 -3.65 13.85
CA VAL A 414 -5.89 -3.32 12.68
C VAL A 414 -5.79 -4.46 11.66
N PHE A 415 -6.93 -5.04 11.30
CA PHE A 415 -7.02 -5.99 10.20
C PHE A 415 -7.27 -5.21 8.91
N ALA A 416 -6.27 -5.17 8.05
CA ALA A 416 -6.29 -4.40 6.82
C ALA A 416 -6.67 -5.26 5.64
N ILE A 417 -7.88 -5.05 5.12
CA ILE A 417 -8.41 -5.77 3.97
C ILE A 417 -8.18 -4.92 2.71
N ASN A 418 -7.44 -5.48 1.77
CA ASN A 418 -7.34 -4.93 0.42
C ASN A 418 -8.41 -5.59 -0.45
N SER A 419 -9.50 -4.86 -0.73
CA SER A 419 -10.67 -5.38 -1.44
C SER A 419 -10.36 -5.72 -2.91
N SER A 420 -9.87 -4.76 -3.70
CA SER A 420 -9.42 -5.02 -5.09
C SER A 420 -8.44 -3.94 -5.54
N GLY A 421 -7.47 -3.71 -4.67
CA GLY A 421 -6.44 -2.70 -4.72
C GLY A 421 -6.74 -1.50 -3.82
N VAL A 422 -5.69 -0.78 -3.42
CA VAL A 422 -5.77 0.56 -2.81
C VAL A 422 -5.40 1.64 -3.83
N SER A 423 -5.97 2.85 -3.72
CA SER A 423 -5.64 4.01 -4.55
C SER A 423 -5.17 5.18 -3.69
N GLN A 424 -4.42 6.12 -4.28
CA GLN A 424 -4.02 7.35 -3.58
C GLN A 424 -5.23 8.11 -3.03
N ALA A 425 -6.34 8.14 -3.77
CA ALA A 425 -7.57 8.79 -3.32
C ALA A 425 -8.19 8.16 -2.06
N MET A 426 -7.95 6.86 -1.79
CA MET A 426 -8.37 6.23 -0.53
C MET A 426 -7.51 6.68 0.64
N LEU A 427 -6.20 6.81 0.43
CA LEU A 427 -5.26 7.34 1.42
C LEU A 427 -5.57 8.79 1.75
N ASP A 428 -5.72 9.64 0.73
CA ASP A 428 -6.02 11.06 0.89
C ASP A 428 -7.35 11.29 1.61
N ASP A 429 -8.40 10.54 1.23
CA ASP A 429 -9.71 10.60 1.87
C ASP A 429 -9.65 10.17 3.34
N ARG A 430 -8.87 9.12 3.65
CA ARG A 430 -8.68 8.65 5.03
C ARG A 430 -8.01 9.73 5.89
N LEU A 431 -6.90 10.29 5.41
CA LEU A 431 -6.15 11.32 6.12
C LEU A 431 -6.92 12.64 6.27
N ALA A 432 -7.78 12.98 5.31
CA ALA A 432 -8.64 14.16 5.39
C ALA A 432 -9.78 14.00 6.41
N LYS A 433 -10.30 12.78 6.59
CA LYS A 433 -11.44 12.49 7.49
C LYS A 433 -11.02 12.15 8.92
N PHE A 434 -9.87 11.50 9.10
CA PHE A 434 -9.42 10.98 10.39
C PHE A 434 -8.05 11.51 10.76
N ALA A 435 -7.95 12.11 11.96
CA ALA A 435 -6.67 12.55 12.49
C ALA A 435 -5.80 11.35 12.86
N SER A 436 -4.58 11.29 12.31
CA SER A 436 -3.58 10.26 12.64
C SER A 436 -2.86 10.58 13.96
N ASN A 437 -3.64 10.66 15.04
CA ASN A 437 -3.20 11.09 16.37
C ASN A 437 -3.28 9.97 17.43
N ASN A 438 -3.60 8.75 17.02
CA ASN A 438 -3.71 7.59 17.88
C ASN A 438 -3.14 6.35 17.18
N ALA A 439 -2.72 5.35 17.96
CA ALA A 439 -2.04 4.16 17.44
C ALA A 439 -2.87 3.44 16.37
N SER A 440 -4.16 3.24 16.61
CA SER A 440 -5.06 2.53 15.69
C SER A 440 -5.14 3.21 14.31
N GLU A 441 -5.18 4.55 14.26
CA GLU A 441 -5.27 5.29 13.01
C GLU A 441 -3.93 5.33 12.27
N ASN A 442 -2.83 5.41 13.03
CA ASN A 442 -1.49 5.29 12.46
C ASN A 442 -1.31 3.91 11.81
N LEU A 443 -1.76 2.83 12.46
CA LEU A 443 -1.71 1.46 11.90
C LEU A 443 -2.58 1.31 10.65
N GLN A 444 -3.78 1.89 10.63
CA GLN A 444 -4.59 1.94 9.41
C GLN A 444 -3.86 2.67 8.28
N THR A 445 -3.21 3.81 8.58
CA THR A 445 -2.44 4.58 7.59
C THR A 445 -1.25 3.76 7.05
N VAL A 446 -0.48 3.10 7.92
CA VAL A 446 0.60 2.18 7.52
C VAL A 446 0.06 1.09 6.61
N SER A 447 -1.10 0.50 6.94
CA SER A 447 -1.66 -0.59 6.15
C SER A 447 -2.10 -0.16 4.75
N LEU A 448 -2.71 1.02 4.62
CA LEU A 448 -3.09 1.57 3.32
C LEU A 448 -1.85 1.93 2.50
N MET A 449 -0.80 2.44 3.15
CA MET A 449 0.49 2.72 2.49
C MET A 449 1.13 1.44 1.97
N PHE A 450 1.17 0.38 2.79
CA PHE A 450 1.65 -0.94 2.39
C PHE A 450 0.93 -1.43 1.13
N TRP A 451 -0.40 -1.47 1.15
CA TRP A 451 -1.19 -1.96 0.03
C TRP A 451 -1.01 -1.10 -1.23
N TYR A 452 -0.97 0.22 -1.08
CA TYR A 452 -0.74 1.13 -2.21
C TYR A 452 0.62 0.91 -2.87
N LEU A 453 1.69 0.79 -2.08
CA LEU A 453 3.04 0.49 -2.57
C LEU A 453 3.06 -0.87 -3.27
N HIS A 454 2.47 -1.89 -2.66
CA HIS A 454 2.44 -3.26 -3.19
C HIS A 454 1.69 -3.34 -4.52
N ASP A 455 0.48 -2.78 -4.58
CA ASP A 455 -0.38 -2.81 -5.78
C ASP A 455 0.23 -2.04 -6.94
N THR A 456 0.82 -0.87 -6.67
CA THR A 456 1.43 -0.04 -7.71
C THR A 456 2.68 -0.70 -8.28
N ASN A 457 3.50 -1.29 -7.42
CA ASN A 457 4.69 -2.03 -7.82
C ASN A 457 4.34 -3.33 -8.58
N ASP A 458 3.32 -4.07 -8.14
CA ASP A 458 2.84 -5.26 -8.87
C ASP A 458 2.42 -4.92 -10.30
N GLN A 459 1.73 -3.79 -10.53
CA GLN A 459 1.36 -3.35 -11.87
C GLN A 459 2.57 -3.10 -12.78
N ILE A 460 3.61 -2.45 -12.25
CA ILE A 460 4.85 -2.14 -12.98
C ILE A 460 5.59 -3.42 -13.37
N ILE A 461 5.72 -4.36 -12.45
CA ILE A 461 6.47 -5.59 -12.68
C ILE A 461 5.69 -6.51 -13.59
N ALA A 462 4.37 -6.57 -13.43
CA ALA A 462 3.51 -7.31 -14.34
C ALA A 462 3.69 -6.78 -15.76
N ALA A 463 3.68 -5.47 -15.97
CA ALA A 463 3.97 -4.86 -17.26
C ALA A 463 5.36 -5.30 -17.77
N THR A 464 6.41 -5.13 -16.96
CA THR A 464 7.81 -5.43 -17.32
C THR A 464 7.99 -6.88 -17.78
N GLN A 465 7.33 -7.81 -17.09
CA GLN A 465 7.42 -9.24 -17.35
C GLN A 465 6.36 -9.74 -18.36
N LYS A 466 5.58 -8.85 -18.99
CA LYS A 466 4.48 -9.17 -19.92
C LYS A 466 3.44 -10.11 -19.31
N VAL A 467 3.13 -9.85 -18.04
CA VAL A 467 2.11 -10.52 -17.23
C VAL A 467 0.91 -9.59 -17.14
N THR A 468 -0.28 -10.17 -17.26
CA THR A 468 -1.52 -9.50 -16.87
C THR A 468 -1.86 -9.95 -15.46
N ALA A 469 -1.99 -9.01 -14.51
CA ALA A 469 -2.23 -9.30 -13.11
C ALA A 469 -3.31 -8.37 -12.50
N PHE A 470 -4.08 -8.91 -11.56
CA PHE A 470 -5.11 -8.18 -10.81
C PHE A 470 -5.09 -8.57 -9.33
N ARG A 471 -5.20 -7.58 -8.44
CA ARG A 471 -5.39 -7.79 -7.00
C ARG A 471 -6.77 -8.39 -6.73
N LEU A 472 -6.79 -9.54 -6.08
CA LEU A 472 -7.98 -10.12 -5.46
C LEU A 472 -8.02 -9.75 -3.96
N PRO A 473 -9.18 -9.90 -3.29
CA PRO A 473 -9.29 -9.65 -1.85
C PRO A 473 -8.16 -10.27 -1.04
N SER A 474 -7.42 -9.43 -0.32
CA SER A 474 -6.20 -9.79 0.41
C SER A 474 -6.26 -9.20 1.83
N VAL A 475 -5.50 -9.77 2.76
CA VAL A 475 -5.57 -9.37 4.18
C VAL A 475 -4.23 -9.49 4.90
N GLY A 476 -4.00 -8.53 5.80
CA GLY A 476 -2.91 -8.53 6.78
C GLY A 476 -3.34 -7.90 8.10
N ALA A 477 -2.59 -8.18 9.16
CA ALA A 477 -2.78 -7.56 10.47
C ALA A 477 -1.63 -6.60 10.76
N PHE A 478 -1.93 -5.40 11.25
CA PHE A 478 -0.97 -4.38 11.62
C PHE A 478 -1.22 -4.03 13.08
N GLY A 479 -0.21 -4.17 13.94
CA GLY A 479 -0.45 -4.04 15.38
C GLY A 479 0.67 -3.40 16.17
N SER A 480 0.34 -2.92 17.36
CA SER A 480 1.30 -2.56 18.41
C SER A 480 1.14 -3.57 19.55
N PRO A 481 2.06 -4.55 19.65
CA PRO A 481 1.91 -5.65 20.58
C PRO A 481 2.34 -5.24 21.99
N LEU A 482 1.60 -5.71 22.99
CA LEU A 482 1.95 -5.59 24.39
C LEU A 482 2.95 -6.70 24.77
N THR A 483 4.24 -6.39 24.63
CA THR A 483 5.31 -7.34 24.99
C THR A 483 5.30 -7.59 26.49
N THR A 484 5.10 -8.85 26.88
CA THR A 484 4.85 -9.23 28.28
C THR A 484 5.93 -10.17 28.81
N SER A 485 6.44 -9.87 30.01
CA SER A 485 7.30 -10.77 30.78
C SER A 485 6.47 -11.62 31.74
N TYR A 486 6.82 -12.89 31.84
CA TYR A 486 6.10 -13.88 32.65
C TYR A 486 6.97 -14.36 33.81
N PHE A 487 6.34 -14.62 34.95
CA PHE A 487 6.96 -15.29 36.08
C PHE A 487 6.05 -16.44 36.50
N PHE A 488 6.54 -17.68 36.39
CA PHE A 488 5.73 -18.91 36.56
C PHE A 488 4.44 -18.91 35.72
N GLY A 489 4.50 -18.41 34.49
CA GLY A 489 3.34 -18.35 33.58
C GLY A 489 2.36 -17.21 33.84
N ILE A 490 2.58 -16.39 34.87
CA ILE A 490 1.74 -15.24 35.19
C ILE A 490 2.34 -13.97 34.53
N PRO A 491 1.55 -13.20 33.75
CA PRO A 491 1.95 -11.89 33.24
C PRO A 491 2.40 -10.96 34.38
N ARG A 492 3.62 -10.39 34.35
CA ARG A 492 4.11 -9.50 35.43
C ARG A 492 4.27 -8.06 34.98
N SER A 493 5.18 -7.82 34.05
CA SER A 493 5.43 -6.50 33.49
C SER A 493 5.25 -6.54 31.99
N ALA A 494 4.64 -5.50 31.43
CA ALA A 494 4.43 -5.38 30.01
C ALA A 494 4.77 -3.97 29.49
N ALA A 495 5.18 -3.90 28.23
CA ALA A 495 5.51 -2.66 27.56
C ALA A 495 5.22 -2.77 26.05
N TYR A 496 4.86 -1.64 25.43
CA TYR A 496 4.81 -1.55 23.97
C TYR A 496 6.22 -1.22 23.47
N LYS A 497 6.87 -2.22 22.87
CA LYS A 497 8.26 -2.09 22.40
C LYS A 497 8.36 -1.75 20.90
N GLY A 498 7.28 -1.91 20.15
CA GLY A 498 7.30 -1.72 18.70
C GLY A 498 5.93 -1.90 18.05
N ARG A 499 5.96 -2.15 16.74
CA ARG A 499 4.78 -2.44 15.92
C ARG A 499 5.14 -3.52 14.90
N TYR A 500 4.14 -4.22 14.38
CA TYR A 500 4.33 -5.26 13.37
C TYR A 500 3.34 -5.11 12.20
N ALA A 501 3.73 -5.67 11.07
CA ALA A 501 2.88 -5.98 9.93
C ALA A 501 2.97 -7.49 9.68
N ASP A 502 1.83 -8.17 9.65
CA ASP A 502 1.71 -9.62 9.47
C ASP A 502 0.73 -9.88 8.31
N VAL A 503 1.24 -9.89 7.09
CA VAL A 503 0.44 -10.01 5.87
C VAL A 503 0.39 -11.48 5.43
N LYS A 504 -0.52 -12.22 6.07
CA LYS A 504 -0.66 -13.67 5.84
C LYS A 504 -1.25 -14.06 4.48
N ARG A 505 -1.98 -13.18 3.79
CA ARG A 505 -2.60 -13.54 2.51
C ARG A 505 -2.66 -12.41 1.50
N VAL A 506 -1.92 -12.62 0.41
CA VAL A 506 -1.85 -11.77 -0.78
C VAL A 506 -2.36 -12.57 -1.97
N LEU A 507 -3.56 -12.27 -2.47
CA LEU A 507 -4.16 -12.96 -3.61
C LEU A 507 -4.02 -12.11 -4.88
N ILE A 508 -3.50 -12.74 -5.94
CA ILE A 508 -3.30 -12.11 -7.24
C ILE A 508 -3.77 -13.09 -8.32
N ALA A 509 -4.68 -12.64 -9.18
CA ALA A 509 -4.99 -13.35 -10.43
C ALA A 509 -3.97 -12.91 -11.47
N ALA A 510 -3.14 -13.81 -11.98
CA ALA A 510 -2.07 -13.47 -12.91
C ALA A 510 -1.82 -14.55 -13.98
N THR A 511 -1.46 -14.10 -15.18
CA THR A 511 -1.03 -14.98 -16.28
C THR A 511 -0.02 -14.26 -17.17
N THR A 512 0.90 -15.02 -17.75
CA THR A 512 1.66 -14.54 -18.91
C THR A 512 0.73 -14.46 -20.14
N ASN A 513 1.13 -13.67 -21.13
CA ASN A 513 0.39 -13.56 -22.40
C ASN A 513 0.18 -14.90 -23.12
N ASP A 514 1.06 -15.88 -22.92
CA ASP A 514 0.95 -17.21 -23.50
C ASP A 514 0.18 -18.23 -22.63
N GLY A 515 -0.45 -17.78 -21.54
CA GLY A 515 -1.35 -18.58 -20.69
C GLY A 515 -0.65 -19.40 -19.61
N LYS A 516 0.61 -19.11 -19.29
CA LYS A 516 1.39 -19.83 -18.28
C LYS A 516 1.33 -19.14 -16.92
N VAL A 517 1.62 -19.93 -15.89
CA VAL A 517 1.81 -19.44 -14.52
C VAL A 517 3.01 -18.49 -14.50
N PRO A 518 2.84 -17.24 -14.03
CA PRO A 518 3.89 -16.24 -14.06
C PRO A 518 4.79 -16.35 -12.82
N VAL A 519 5.51 -17.47 -12.68
CA VAL A 519 6.33 -17.82 -11.48
C VAL A 519 7.29 -16.69 -11.08
N SER A 520 7.96 -16.08 -12.05
CA SER A 520 8.88 -14.95 -11.82
C SER A 520 8.21 -13.74 -11.19
N PHE A 521 7.03 -13.39 -11.70
CA PHE A 521 6.25 -12.27 -11.20
C PHE A 521 5.76 -12.54 -9.78
N MET A 522 5.25 -13.75 -9.51
CA MET A 522 4.77 -14.13 -8.16
C MET A 522 5.89 -14.08 -7.12
N ALA A 523 7.07 -14.63 -7.44
CA ALA A 523 8.22 -14.62 -6.55
C ALA A 523 8.73 -13.20 -6.29
N GLN A 524 8.73 -12.33 -7.31
CA GLN A 524 9.14 -10.94 -7.18
C GLN A 524 8.16 -10.11 -6.34
N SER A 525 6.86 -10.25 -6.61
CA SER A 525 5.78 -9.59 -5.87
C SER A 525 5.85 -9.92 -4.38
N GLY A 526 6.09 -11.19 -4.02
CA GLY A 526 6.25 -11.60 -2.63
C GLY A 526 7.50 -11.01 -1.95
N LEU A 527 8.65 -11.02 -2.64
CA LEU A 527 9.90 -10.48 -2.11
C LEU A 527 9.78 -9.00 -1.74
N GLN A 528 9.13 -8.23 -2.60
CA GLN A 528 8.91 -6.80 -2.41
C GLN A 528 7.77 -6.52 -1.45
N GLY A 529 6.70 -7.34 -1.45
CA GLY A 529 5.69 -7.31 -0.41
C GLY A 529 6.35 -7.38 0.97
N SER A 530 7.25 -8.34 1.20
CA SER A 530 7.97 -8.41 2.47
C SER A 530 8.83 -7.17 2.75
N ASP A 531 9.51 -6.59 1.76
CA ASP A 531 10.24 -5.33 1.99
C ASP A 531 9.31 -4.16 2.34
N PHE A 532 8.14 -4.09 1.70
CA PHE A 532 7.16 -3.04 1.91
C PHE A 532 6.51 -3.08 3.29
N GLU A 533 6.47 -4.23 3.96
CA GLU A 533 6.02 -4.32 5.35
C GLU A 533 6.89 -3.47 6.29
N GLY A 534 8.21 -3.44 6.08
CA GLY A 534 9.11 -2.54 6.81
C GLY A 534 9.10 -1.11 6.27
N LEU A 535 9.03 -0.95 4.94
CA LEU A 535 9.03 0.37 4.30
C LEU A 535 7.80 1.20 4.67
N ALA A 536 6.63 0.58 4.80
CA ALA A 536 5.40 1.31 5.12
C ALA A 536 5.50 2.00 6.50
N PHE A 537 6.21 1.38 7.44
CA PHE A 537 6.54 1.97 8.73
C PHE A 537 7.54 3.11 8.61
N ASP A 538 8.65 2.89 7.89
CA ASP A 538 9.65 3.93 7.61
C ASP A 538 8.98 5.16 6.99
N ALA A 539 8.09 4.90 6.05
CA ALA A 539 7.36 5.91 5.32
C ALA A 539 6.39 6.68 6.23
N THR A 540 5.50 5.98 6.92
CA THR A 540 4.44 6.62 7.71
C THR A 540 5.02 7.47 8.85
N PHE A 541 6.14 7.03 9.45
CA PHE A 541 6.76 7.69 10.60
C PHE A 541 7.97 8.57 10.27
N ASN A 542 8.25 8.79 8.98
CA ASN A 542 9.37 9.59 8.49
C ASN A 542 10.72 9.15 9.09
N ARG A 543 10.95 7.84 9.14
CA ARG A 543 12.21 7.24 9.61
C ARG A 543 13.17 7.07 8.44
N PRO A 544 14.49 6.97 8.70
CA PRO A 544 15.44 6.59 7.66
C PRO A 544 14.99 5.29 7.02
N VAL A 545 14.87 5.28 5.70
CA VAL A 545 14.40 4.08 5.00
C VAL A 545 15.40 2.94 5.23
N GLY A 546 14.87 1.75 5.51
CA GLY A 546 15.65 0.58 5.91
C GLY A 546 15.70 0.35 7.42
N SER A 547 15.07 1.21 8.22
CA SER A 547 15.00 1.05 9.69
C SER A 547 14.07 -0.10 10.08
N GLY A 548 12.87 -0.16 9.50
CA GLY A 548 11.92 -1.25 9.67
C GLY A 548 12.50 -2.60 9.23
N GLY A 549 12.23 -3.65 10.01
CA GLY A 549 12.64 -5.03 9.71
C GLY A 549 11.60 -5.77 8.87
N SER A 550 12.06 -6.72 8.06
CA SER A 550 11.22 -7.72 7.37
C SER A 550 12.06 -8.95 7.00
N ALA A 551 11.45 -10.08 6.67
CA ALA A 551 12.20 -11.29 6.30
C ALA A 551 13.27 -11.02 5.23
N THR A 552 12.91 -10.29 4.16
CA THR A 552 13.85 -9.91 3.10
C THR A 552 14.97 -9.01 3.65
N ARG A 553 14.67 -7.99 4.44
CA ARG A 553 15.70 -7.09 5.02
C ARG A 553 16.63 -7.82 5.98
N LEU A 554 16.10 -8.77 6.74
CA LEU A 554 16.87 -9.55 7.71
C LEU A 554 17.84 -10.52 7.02
N ILE A 555 17.42 -11.17 5.94
CA ILE A 555 18.33 -11.97 5.11
C ILE A 555 19.48 -11.10 4.56
N ASN A 556 19.19 -9.86 4.19
CA ASN A 556 20.19 -8.92 3.68
C ASN A 556 21.18 -8.46 4.75
N ARG A 557 20.70 -8.09 5.94
CA ARG A 557 21.54 -7.74 7.09
C ARG A 557 22.43 -8.92 7.51
N ALA A 558 21.94 -10.16 7.41
CA ALA A 558 22.71 -11.35 7.74
C ALA A 558 23.92 -11.50 6.81
N ARG A 559 23.69 -11.31 5.51
CA ARG A 559 24.76 -11.29 4.51
C ARG A 559 25.78 -10.19 4.79
N GLU A 560 25.33 -8.97 5.07
CA GLU A 560 26.21 -7.83 5.39
C GLU A 560 27.07 -8.08 6.63
N SER A 561 26.55 -8.87 7.58
CA SER A 561 27.27 -9.32 8.77
C SER A 561 28.22 -10.50 8.50
N GLY A 562 28.37 -10.92 7.24
CA GLY A 562 29.27 -12.00 6.81
C GLY A 562 28.69 -13.41 6.90
N LEU A 563 27.41 -13.57 7.26
CA LEU A 563 26.77 -14.89 7.30
C LEU A 563 26.46 -15.38 5.88
N ALA A 564 26.74 -16.66 5.63
CA ALA A 564 26.31 -17.31 4.41
C ALA A 564 24.78 -17.43 4.34
N ILE A 565 24.22 -17.29 3.14
CA ILE A 565 22.82 -17.55 2.85
C ILE A 565 22.72 -18.89 2.12
N LEU A 566 21.85 -19.78 2.59
CA LEU A 566 21.66 -21.11 2.03
C LEU A 566 20.31 -21.25 1.35
N ARG A 567 20.30 -22.05 0.28
CA ARG A 567 19.11 -22.60 -0.35
C ARG A 567 18.96 -24.06 0.04
N ILE A 568 17.90 -24.37 0.78
CA ILE A 568 17.59 -25.74 1.22
C ILE A 568 16.44 -26.29 0.37
N THR A 569 16.63 -27.48 -0.17
CA THR A 569 15.69 -28.23 -1.00
C THR A 569 15.64 -29.68 -0.53
N SER A 570 14.80 -30.51 -1.15
CA SER A 570 14.82 -31.97 -0.92
C SER A 570 16.17 -32.61 -1.21
N ASN A 571 16.99 -32.02 -2.09
CA ASN A 571 18.28 -32.59 -2.50
C ASN A 571 19.39 -32.40 -1.47
N ASN A 572 19.27 -31.40 -0.59
CA ASN A 572 20.29 -31.01 0.39
C ASN A 572 19.69 -30.74 1.78
N GLN A 573 18.56 -31.37 2.11
CA GLN A 573 17.88 -31.19 3.39
C GLN A 573 18.76 -31.56 4.60
N ALA A 574 19.76 -32.42 4.44
CA ALA A 574 20.70 -32.77 5.50
C ALA A 574 21.50 -31.56 6.01
N ASP A 575 21.76 -30.56 5.15
CA ASP A 575 22.53 -29.36 5.49
C ASP A 575 21.83 -28.51 6.56
N LEU A 576 20.50 -28.61 6.66
CA LEU A 576 19.68 -27.88 7.64
C LEU A 576 20.08 -28.18 9.10
N GLN A 577 20.56 -29.40 9.37
CA GLN A 577 20.94 -29.78 10.73
C GLN A 577 22.17 -29.03 11.20
N ALA A 578 23.10 -28.72 10.29
CA ALA A 578 24.34 -28.01 10.58
C ALA A 578 24.15 -26.50 10.84
N LEU A 579 22.98 -25.94 10.50
CA LEU A 579 22.73 -24.51 10.67
C LEU A 579 22.58 -24.12 12.14
N ALA A 580 23.19 -22.99 12.52
CA ALA A 580 23.14 -22.42 13.86
C ALA A 580 21.87 -21.57 14.04
N ILE A 581 20.71 -22.19 13.81
CA ILE A 581 19.39 -21.55 13.80
C ILE A 581 18.42 -22.24 14.76
N PRO A 582 17.34 -21.57 15.21
CA PRO A 582 16.40 -22.13 16.18
C PRO A 582 15.69 -23.40 15.69
N ALA A 583 15.33 -24.29 16.62
CA ALA A 583 14.74 -25.59 16.31
C ALA A 583 13.38 -25.47 15.63
N GLU A 584 12.58 -24.48 16.02
CA GLU A 584 11.29 -24.17 15.41
C GLU A 584 11.43 -23.75 13.93
N VAL A 585 12.47 -22.99 13.59
CA VAL A 585 12.75 -22.60 12.20
C VAL A 585 13.21 -23.81 11.39
N LYS A 586 14.01 -24.71 11.98
CA LYS A 586 14.37 -25.98 11.32
C LYS A 586 13.13 -26.83 11.04
N ALA A 587 12.23 -26.96 12.00
CA ALA A 587 11.00 -27.73 11.84
C ALA A 587 10.10 -27.16 10.74
N ASP A 588 9.94 -25.83 10.67
CA ASP A 588 9.15 -25.19 9.61
C ASP A 588 9.74 -25.42 8.21
N ILE A 589 11.07 -25.24 8.06
CA ILE A 589 11.77 -25.53 6.80
C ILE A 589 11.62 -27.01 6.41
N GLN A 590 11.73 -27.94 7.35
CA GLN A 590 11.53 -29.37 7.08
C GLN A 590 10.12 -29.67 6.57
N ASN A 591 9.10 -29.11 7.22
CA ASN A 591 7.70 -29.27 6.82
C ASN A 591 7.46 -28.69 5.43
N ALA A 592 8.04 -27.52 5.14
CA ALA A 592 7.95 -26.89 3.83
C ALA A 592 8.55 -27.79 2.73
N ILE A 593 9.76 -28.31 2.94
CA ILE A 593 10.44 -29.21 2.01
C ILE A 593 9.64 -30.49 1.78
N ALA A 594 9.04 -31.06 2.84
CA ALA A 594 8.18 -32.24 2.73
C ALA A 594 6.95 -32.00 1.84
N THR A 595 6.51 -30.74 1.68
CA THR A 595 5.42 -30.33 0.76
C THR A 595 5.92 -29.88 -0.63
N GLY A 596 7.19 -30.12 -0.96
CA GLY A 596 7.77 -29.78 -2.27
C GLY A 596 8.24 -28.33 -2.42
N LYS A 597 8.31 -27.57 -1.32
CA LYS A 597 8.83 -26.20 -1.30
C LYS A 597 10.36 -26.18 -1.14
N GLU A 598 10.96 -25.03 -1.39
CA GLU A 598 12.35 -24.71 -1.07
C GLU A 598 12.43 -23.62 0.00
N ALA A 599 13.57 -23.52 0.69
CA ALA A 599 13.84 -22.50 1.69
C ALA A 599 15.09 -21.68 1.37
N ILE A 600 15.05 -20.38 1.68
CA ILE A 600 16.21 -19.49 1.72
C ILE A 600 16.39 -19.02 3.15
N VAL A 601 17.57 -19.27 3.73
CA VAL A 601 17.82 -19.05 5.16
C VAL A 601 19.30 -18.69 5.42
N PRO A 602 19.61 -17.73 6.29
CA PRO A 602 20.96 -17.50 6.78
C PRO A 602 21.53 -18.71 7.54
N GLU A 603 22.86 -18.86 7.57
CA GLU A 603 23.50 -19.98 8.25
C GLU A 603 23.47 -19.91 9.79
N GLY A 604 23.15 -18.73 10.31
CA GLY A 604 23.07 -18.45 11.74
C GLY A 604 22.11 -17.31 12.05
N VAL A 605 21.80 -17.17 13.33
CA VAL A 605 21.03 -16.05 13.88
C VAL A 605 21.86 -14.77 13.79
N MET A 606 21.23 -13.66 13.42
CA MET A 606 21.91 -12.37 13.44
C MET A 606 22.15 -11.89 14.87
N SER A 607 23.28 -11.21 15.09
CA SER A 607 23.66 -10.61 16.37
C SER A 607 24.00 -9.13 16.16
N GLY A 608 23.63 -8.27 17.12
CA GLY A 608 23.76 -6.81 17.02
C GLY A 608 22.50 -6.08 17.50
N SER A 609 22.12 -4.98 16.85
CA SER A 609 20.89 -4.22 17.12
C SER A 609 19.58 -4.98 16.85
N TRP A 610 19.67 -6.19 16.29
CA TRP A 610 18.54 -7.10 16.10
C TRP A 610 18.97 -8.53 16.46
N HIS A 611 18.10 -9.29 17.13
CA HIS A 611 18.29 -10.70 17.41
C HIS A 611 17.18 -11.56 16.78
N GLY A 612 17.56 -12.48 15.89
CA GLY A 612 16.62 -13.40 15.25
C GLY A 612 17.12 -13.97 13.92
N ILE A 613 16.20 -14.50 13.10
CA ILE A 613 16.43 -14.91 11.73
C ILE A 613 15.21 -14.66 10.82
N GLY A 614 15.47 -14.11 9.63
CA GLY A 614 14.49 -14.06 8.54
C GLY A 614 14.73 -15.19 7.55
N TYR A 615 13.68 -15.81 7.03
CA TYR A 615 13.77 -16.90 6.04
C TYR A 615 12.57 -16.88 5.09
N ILE A 616 12.74 -17.46 3.90
CA ILE A 616 11.72 -17.48 2.85
C ILE A 616 11.44 -18.93 2.47
N LEU A 617 10.17 -19.32 2.44
CA LEU A 617 9.71 -20.58 1.91
C LEU A 617 9.03 -20.32 0.56
N THR A 618 9.39 -21.04 -0.50
CA THR A 618 8.81 -20.80 -1.83
C THR A 618 8.35 -22.09 -2.47
N ASP A 619 7.16 -22.08 -3.07
CA ASP A 619 6.73 -23.10 -4.01
C ASP A 619 7.37 -22.80 -5.38
N PRO A 620 8.32 -23.63 -5.86
CA PRO A 620 9.03 -23.38 -7.11
C PRO A 620 8.13 -23.51 -8.36
N THR A 621 6.95 -24.11 -8.24
CA THR A 621 6.03 -24.33 -9.37
C THR A 621 5.08 -23.16 -9.59
N THR A 622 4.71 -22.46 -8.51
CA THR A 622 3.77 -21.32 -8.56
C THR A 622 4.45 -19.98 -8.33
N GLY A 623 5.62 -19.97 -7.66
CA GLY A 623 6.29 -18.77 -7.19
C GLY A 623 5.67 -18.19 -5.92
N ALA A 624 4.65 -18.84 -5.34
CA ALA A 624 4.07 -18.42 -4.07
C ALA A 624 5.10 -18.57 -2.94
N GLY A 625 5.23 -17.53 -2.11
CA GLY A 625 6.20 -17.47 -1.03
C GLY A 625 5.57 -17.16 0.33
N ALA A 626 6.17 -17.70 1.40
CA ALA A 626 5.98 -17.26 2.77
C ALA A 626 7.28 -16.59 3.25
N TYR A 627 7.16 -15.38 3.80
CA TYR A 627 8.27 -14.51 4.18
C TYR A 627 8.26 -14.38 5.70
N MET A 628 9.14 -15.12 6.35
CA MET A 628 9.03 -15.47 7.77
C MET A 628 10.09 -14.74 8.59
N ILE A 629 9.72 -14.33 9.79
CA ILE A 629 10.64 -13.94 10.86
C ILE A 629 10.44 -14.91 12.02
N ASN A 630 11.53 -15.37 12.65
CA ASN A 630 11.44 -16.22 13.84
C ASN A 630 10.59 -15.56 14.95
N GLY A 631 9.86 -16.38 15.71
CA GLY A 631 8.85 -15.91 16.67
C GLY A 631 7.41 -15.92 16.14
N GLY A 632 7.16 -16.52 14.97
CA GLY A 632 5.82 -16.77 14.45
C GLY A 632 5.23 -15.65 13.57
N TYR A 633 5.99 -14.57 13.34
CA TYR A 633 5.58 -13.46 12.49
C TYR A 633 5.79 -13.79 11.00
N ASN A 634 4.74 -13.64 10.19
CA ASN A 634 4.84 -13.63 8.73
C ASN A 634 4.82 -12.18 8.25
N GLY A 635 5.92 -11.45 8.45
CA GLY A 635 6.01 -10.14 7.83
C GLY A 635 7.12 -9.21 8.30
N GLY A 636 6.75 -7.99 8.70
CA GLY A 636 7.65 -6.90 9.07
C GLY A 636 7.45 -6.37 10.48
N VAL A 637 8.46 -5.66 10.98
CA VAL A 637 8.48 -5.01 12.30
C VAL A 637 8.97 -3.57 12.16
N ASP A 638 8.30 -2.65 12.86
CA ASP A 638 8.53 -1.19 12.80
C ASP A 638 9.92 -0.80 13.33
N GLU A 639 10.40 -1.52 14.35
CA GLU A 639 11.76 -1.47 14.86
C GLU A 639 12.10 -2.83 15.46
N PRO A 640 13.28 -3.36 15.19
CA PRO A 640 13.93 -4.24 16.14
C PRO A 640 14.69 -3.39 17.14
N GLY A 641 14.19 -3.36 18.36
CA GLY A 641 14.81 -2.56 19.41
C GLY A 641 16.29 -2.92 19.57
N CYS A 642 17.13 -1.89 19.54
CA CYS A 642 18.42 -1.90 20.21
C CYS A 642 18.28 -2.12 21.74
N ASP A 643 17.05 -2.10 22.27
CA ASP A 643 16.74 -2.10 23.70
C ASP A 643 15.94 -3.35 24.13
N ASP A 644 16.42 -4.54 23.78
CA ASP A 644 16.07 -5.75 24.53
C ASP A 644 16.77 -5.81 25.90
N ASP A 645 17.52 -4.76 26.27
CA ASP A 645 18.07 -4.55 27.61
C ASP A 645 17.02 -4.15 28.66
N GLY A 646 15.77 -3.91 28.24
CA GLY A 646 14.66 -3.56 29.12
C GLY A 646 14.49 -2.06 29.38
N THR A 647 15.16 -1.20 28.61
CA THR A 647 14.92 0.24 28.65
C THR A 647 13.77 0.64 27.71
N ALA A 648 12.86 1.50 28.20
CA ALA A 648 11.72 1.95 27.39
C ALA A 648 12.17 2.99 26.37
N THR A 649 11.81 2.78 25.11
CA THR A 649 11.97 3.77 24.05
C THR A 649 10.97 4.91 24.27
N ALA A 650 11.46 6.16 24.29
CA ALA A 650 10.59 7.32 24.39
C ALA A 650 9.61 7.34 23.19
N PRO A 651 8.32 7.66 23.38
CA PRO A 651 7.37 7.72 22.28
C PRO A 651 7.83 8.73 21.22
N VAL A 652 8.07 8.25 19.99
CA VAL A 652 8.37 9.13 18.86
C VAL A 652 7.10 9.88 18.48
N THR A 653 7.04 11.18 18.77
CA THR A 653 5.96 12.08 18.35
C THR A 653 6.32 12.72 17.01
N THR A 654 6.53 11.92 15.97
CA THR A 654 6.58 12.44 14.61
C THR A 654 5.15 12.58 14.10
N PRO A 655 4.75 13.74 13.54
CA PRO A 655 3.53 13.81 12.75
C PRO A 655 3.62 12.72 11.68
N VAL A 656 2.54 11.95 11.51
CA VAL A 656 2.40 11.11 10.33
C VAL A 656 2.61 12.01 9.13
N ALA A 657 3.68 11.75 8.37
CA ALA A 657 4.01 12.60 7.25
C ALA A 657 2.82 12.63 6.29
N GLU A 658 2.49 13.81 5.74
CA GLU A 658 1.66 13.83 4.54
C GLU A 658 2.33 12.87 3.54
N PRO A 659 1.60 11.89 2.98
CA PRO A 659 2.15 10.79 2.20
C PRO A 659 2.63 11.26 0.82
N HIS A 660 3.47 12.27 0.78
CA HIS A 660 4.28 12.65 -0.37
C HIS A 660 5.51 11.74 -0.47
N TYR A 661 5.34 10.44 -0.20
CA TYR A 661 6.16 9.43 -0.88
C TYR A 661 5.72 9.45 -2.33
N GLY A 662 6.13 10.52 -3.02
CA GLY A 662 5.62 10.91 -4.31
C GLY A 662 5.88 9.83 -5.34
N ILE A 663 5.27 10.02 -6.50
CA ILE A 663 5.47 9.23 -7.71
C ILE A 663 6.97 8.91 -7.96
N TYR A 664 7.89 9.77 -7.52
CA TYR A 664 9.33 9.51 -7.47
C TYR A 664 9.74 8.20 -6.78
N MET A 665 9.30 7.95 -5.55
CA MET A 665 9.67 6.73 -4.80
C MET A 665 9.15 5.49 -5.51
N LEU A 666 7.93 5.55 -6.04
CA LEU A 666 7.36 4.51 -6.87
C LEU A 666 8.19 4.26 -8.13
N ILE A 667 8.66 5.31 -8.81
CA ILE A 667 9.55 5.19 -9.98
C ILE A 667 10.90 4.59 -9.58
N ALA A 668 11.45 4.94 -8.42
CA ALA A 668 12.72 4.39 -7.95
C ALA A 668 12.60 2.89 -7.63
N PHE A 669 11.53 2.49 -6.92
CA PHE A 669 11.23 1.08 -6.65
C PHE A 669 10.95 0.31 -7.94
N ALA A 670 10.17 0.89 -8.86
CA ALA A 670 9.91 0.34 -10.17
C ALA A 670 11.19 0.07 -10.96
N ALA A 671 12.08 1.05 -11.02
CA ALA A 671 13.33 0.94 -11.76
C ALA A 671 14.19 -0.21 -11.24
N ILE A 672 14.25 -0.35 -9.91
CA ILE A 672 14.97 -1.44 -9.27
C ILE A 672 14.31 -2.79 -9.48
N ALA A 673 12.99 -2.84 -9.43
CA ALA A 673 12.25 -4.04 -9.74
C ALA A 673 12.57 -4.52 -11.17
N ILE A 674 12.66 -3.58 -12.12
CA ILE A 674 13.04 -3.85 -13.51
C ILE A 674 14.49 -4.35 -13.60
N LEU A 675 15.42 -3.70 -12.89
CA LEU A 675 16.83 -4.13 -12.84
C LEU A 675 16.98 -5.53 -12.26
N ALA A 676 16.18 -5.86 -11.24
CA ALA A 676 16.28 -7.11 -10.50
C ALA A 676 15.49 -8.28 -11.13
N ALA A 677 14.53 -8.01 -12.03
CA ALA A 677 13.70 -9.04 -12.67
C ALA A 677 14.49 -10.21 -13.30
N PRO A 678 15.64 -10.01 -13.97
CA PRO A 678 16.45 -11.11 -14.52
C PRO A 678 17.06 -12.06 -13.48
N PHE A 679 17.01 -11.70 -12.19
CA PHE A 679 17.63 -12.46 -11.10
C PHE A 679 16.63 -13.27 -10.26
N VAL A 680 15.32 -13.10 -10.46
CA VAL A 680 14.29 -13.77 -9.65
C VAL A 680 14.03 -15.21 -10.10
N VAL A 681 14.39 -15.56 -11.34
CA VAL A 681 14.19 -16.90 -11.93
C VAL A 681 15.42 -17.33 -12.70
N GLY A 682 15.91 -18.55 -12.44
CA GLY A 682 17.12 -19.07 -13.04
C GLY A 682 17.66 -20.33 -12.35
N ALA A 683 18.88 -20.73 -12.70
CA ALA A 683 19.58 -21.83 -12.00
C ALA A 683 19.80 -21.48 -10.51
N ALA A 684 20.04 -22.46 -9.63
CA ALA A 684 20.14 -22.27 -8.17
C ALA A 684 21.03 -21.08 -7.73
N VAL A 685 22.12 -20.85 -8.48
CA VAL A 685 23.05 -19.73 -8.31
C VAL A 685 22.39 -18.37 -8.56
N GLU A 686 21.54 -18.24 -9.59
CA GLU A 686 20.89 -16.98 -10.00
C GLU A 686 19.79 -16.55 -9.01
N VAL A 687 19.08 -17.51 -8.40
CA VAL A 687 18.02 -17.28 -7.42
C VAL A 687 18.58 -16.82 -6.06
N ALA A 688 19.70 -17.38 -5.61
CA ALA A 688 20.37 -16.95 -4.37
C ALA A 688 20.96 -15.54 -4.52
N ILE A 689 21.58 -15.27 -5.69
CA ILE A 689 22.10 -13.96 -6.08
C ILE A 689 20.98 -12.92 -6.16
N GLY A 690 19.87 -13.22 -6.83
CA GLY A 690 18.72 -12.32 -6.96
C GLY A 690 18.06 -12.01 -5.63
N ARG A 691 17.79 -13.02 -4.79
CA ARG A 691 17.15 -12.84 -3.48
C ARG A 691 18.03 -12.07 -2.49
N ALA A 692 19.35 -12.23 -2.55
CA ALA A 692 20.29 -11.38 -1.82
C ALA A 692 20.41 -9.96 -2.44
N LEU A 693 20.22 -9.77 -3.74
CA LEU A 693 20.29 -8.45 -4.39
C LEU A 693 19.09 -7.53 -4.09
N PHE A 694 17.92 -8.09 -3.73
CA PHE A 694 16.71 -7.29 -3.51
C PHE A 694 16.78 -6.34 -2.31
N GLY A 695 17.33 -6.76 -1.17
CA GLY A 695 17.41 -5.83 -0.03
C GLY A 695 18.49 -4.77 -0.21
N VAL A 696 19.57 -5.06 -0.95
CA VAL A 696 20.58 -4.03 -1.33
C VAL A 696 19.94 -2.95 -2.19
N THR A 697 19.14 -3.33 -3.18
CA THR A 697 18.53 -2.36 -4.09
C THR A 697 17.48 -1.49 -3.39
N MET A 698 16.65 -2.03 -2.51
CA MET A 698 15.68 -1.23 -1.72
C MET A 698 16.36 -0.30 -0.70
N LEU A 699 17.44 -0.76 -0.04
CA LEU A 699 18.27 0.02 0.90
C LEU A 699 19.11 1.12 0.22
N VAL A 700 19.36 1.02 -1.08
CA VAL A 700 20.01 2.10 -1.85
C VAL A 700 18.96 3.10 -2.37
N VAL A 701 17.71 2.70 -2.69
CA VAL A 701 16.62 3.70 -2.96
C VAL A 701 16.44 4.61 -1.78
N ALA A 702 16.41 4.02 -0.59
CA ALA A 702 16.33 4.63 0.71
C ALA A 702 17.39 5.72 0.96
N SER A 703 18.65 5.41 0.65
CA SER A 703 19.79 6.31 0.90
C SER A 703 19.90 7.42 -0.14
N VAL A 704 19.32 7.25 -1.33
CA VAL A 704 19.35 8.23 -2.42
C VAL A 704 18.07 9.09 -2.47
N SER A 705 16.94 8.55 -1.99
CA SER A 705 15.74 9.31 -1.60
C SER A 705 15.92 10.06 -0.27
N ASN A 706 16.96 9.74 0.50
CA ASN A 706 17.52 10.58 1.57
C ASN A 706 18.27 11.82 1.05
N SER A 707 18.16 12.18 -0.25
CA SER A 707 17.95 13.60 -0.56
C SER A 707 16.58 13.99 -0.01
N ALA A 708 16.52 14.05 1.33
CA ALA A 708 15.31 14.19 2.11
C ALA A 708 14.46 15.34 1.55
N PRO A 709 13.12 15.32 1.69
CA PRO A 709 12.46 16.61 1.90
C PRO A 709 13.28 17.32 2.99
N PRO A 710 13.71 18.57 2.80
CA PRO A 710 14.63 19.21 3.73
C PRO A 710 14.08 19.04 5.15
N PRO A 711 14.96 18.89 6.16
CA PRO A 711 14.54 18.52 7.50
C PRO A 711 13.32 19.33 7.94
N ASN A 712 12.26 18.62 8.35
CA ASN A 712 11.11 19.21 9.02
C ASN A 712 11.61 19.89 10.30
N ILE A 713 11.94 21.18 10.24
CA ILE A 713 12.11 21.98 11.44
C ILE A 713 10.70 22.25 11.97
N GLN A 714 10.37 21.59 13.08
CA GLN A 714 9.17 21.87 13.88
C GLN A 714 9.18 23.34 14.31
N LEU A 715 8.47 24.18 13.57
CA LEU A 715 8.01 25.48 14.03
C LEU A 715 6.58 25.27 14.49
N THR A 716 6.30 25.37 15.78
CA THR A 716 4.91 25.56 16.24
C THR A 716 4.82 26.79 17.13
N PRO A 717 3.63 27.44 17.17
CA PRO A 717 2.33 26.94 16.71
C PRO A 717 1.68 27.76 15.58
N GLY A 718 1.38 27.09 14.46
CA GLY A 718 0.28 27.47 13.56
C GLY A 718 0.62 27.74 12.09
N GLY A 719 1.03 26.72 11.34
CA GLY A 719 0.91 26.71 9.86
C GLY A 719 2.14 26.18 9.10
N THR A 720 1.96 25.09 8.35
CA THR A 720 2.98 24.40 7.56
C THR A 720 3.20 25.08 6.19
N LYS A 721 4.46 25.30 5.75
CA LYS A 721 4.81 25.53 4.34
C LYS A 721 6.13 24.85 3.98
N VAL A 722 6.10 24.11 2.87
CA VAL A 722 7.17 23.25 2.32
C VAL A 722 8.20 24.07 1.53
N TRP A 723 9.50 23.75 1.62
CA TRP A 723 10.55 24.19 0.70
C TRP A 723 11.28 22.95 0.12
N GLU A 724 11.80 23.01 -1.11
CA GLU A 724 12.50 21.90 -1.79
C GLU A 724 13.97 22.29 -2.04
N SER A 725 14.92 21.36 -1.87
CA SER A 725 16.34 21.55 -2.17
C SER A 725 16.98 20.28 -2.73
N THR A 726 17.76 20.37 -3.81
CA THR A 726 18.56 19.25 -4.35
C THR A 726 19.99 19.70 -4.66
N PHE A 727 21.00 18.92 -4.24
CA PHE A 727 22.44 19.01 -4.62
C PHE A 727 23.27 20.26 -4.25
N GLY A 728 23.16 20.79 -3.01
CA GLY A 728 24.16 21.74 -2.49
C GLY A 728 24.35 23.06 -3.26
N ARG A 729 23.47 23.34 -4.25
CA ARG A 729 23.32 24.60 -4.98
C ARG A 729 21.84 24.78 -5.29
N ILE A 730 21.31 25.93 -4.92
CA ILE A 730 19.90 26.27 -5.15
C ILE A 730 19.75 26.72 -6.60
N TYR A 731 18.99 25.96 -7.39
CA TYR A 731 18.47 26.41 -8.68
C TYR A 731 16.96 26.51 -8.59
N GLY A 732 16.43 27.73 -8.71
CA GLY A 732 15.03 27.99 -8.98
C GLY A 732 14.91 28.81 -10.25
N LYS A 733 14.22 28.29 -11.27
CA LYS A 733 13.67 29.11 -12.34
C LYS A 733 12.51 29.89 -11.71
N LEU A 734 12.56 31.22 -11.76
CA LEU A 734 11.45 32.06 -11.31
C LEU A 734 10.14 31.65 -12.01
N PRO A 735 8.98 31.69 -11.33
CA PRO A 735 7.69 31.43 -11.96
C PRO A 735 7.53 32.29 -13.21
N SER A 736 7.15 31.68 -14.33
CA SER A 736 6.82 32.41 -15.56
C SER A 736 5.57 33.26 -15.34
N GLY A 737 5.76 34.58 -15.22
CA GLY A 737 4.65 35.54 -15.05
C GLY A 737 4.92 36.74 -14.14
N MET A 738 6.16 37.20 -13.96
CA MET A 738 6.39 38.48 -13.27
C MET A 738 6.08 39.66 -14.21
N PRO A 739 5.34 40.68 -13.76
CA PRO A 739 5.42 41.98 -14.39
C PRO A 739 6.83 42.53 -14.17
N GLU A 740 7.54 42.81 -15.26
CA GLU A 740 8.68 43.73 -15.22
C GLU A 740 8.15 45.11 -14.81
N THR A 741 8.28 45.47 -13.54
CA THR A 741 8.37 46.88 -13.17
C THR A 741 9.49 47.06 -12.17
N SER A 742 10.54 47.68 -12.66
CA SER A 742 11.64 48.31 -11.92
C SER A 742 11.15 49.12 -10.73
N TYR A 743 11.77 48.92 -9.56
CA TYR A 743 11.84 49.98 -8.54
C TYR A 743 13.27 50.05 -7.98
N PRO A 744 14.10 50.97 -8.50
CA PRO A 744 15.43 51.24 -7.99
C PRO A 744 15.32 52.14 -6.75
N GLY A 745 16.10 51.82 -5.71
CA GLY A 745 16.50 52.74 -4.65
C GLY A 745 15.39 53.34 -3.79
N TYR A 746 15.25 52.86 -2.55
CA TYR A 746 14.67 53.58 -1.40
C TYR A 746 13.60 54.64 -1.72
N GLY A 747 12.32 54.26 -1.80
CA GLY A 747 11.22 55.22 -1.98
C GLY A 747 9.85 54.55 -1.90
N LEU A 748 9.25 54.56 -0.71
CA LEU A 748 7.92 54.03 -0.40
C LEU A 748 6.80 54.65 -1.24
N SER A 749 5.93 53.82 -1.81
CA SER A 749 4.49 54.07 -2.00
C SER A 749 3.81 52.72 -2.31
N ARG A 750 3.13 52.05 -1.37
CA ARG A 750 1.67 52.16 -1.03
C ARG A 750 0.84 52.46 -2.30
N GLU A 751 -0.05 51.58 -2.74
CA GLU A 751 -1.14 50.97 -1.98
C GLU A 751 -1.39 49.49 -2.38
N LEU A 752 -1.61 48.64 -1.38
CA LEU A 752 -2.19 47.30 -1.54
C LEU A 752 -3.17 47.11 -0.40
N ASP A 753 -4.45 47.27 -0.71
CA ASP A 753 -5.54 47.06 0.23
C ASP A 753 -5.58 45.61 0.73
N ASN A 754 -5.68 45.51 2.05
CA ASN A 754 -5.91 44.33 2.88
C ASN A 754 -4.77 43.30 3.03
N PHE A 755 -3.58 43.74 3.49
CA PHE A 755 -2.91 43.30 4.74
C PHE A 755 -1.57 44.04 4.95
N THR A 756 -1.25 44.34 6.21
CA THR A 756 -0.49 45.52 6.69
C THR A 756 0.94 45.23 7.19
N CYS A 757 1.97 45.53 6.40
CA CYS A 757 3.29 45.83 6.97
C CYS A 757 3.42 47.34 7.18
N THR A 758 3.17 47.77 8.41
CA THR A 758 3.37 49.17 8.82
C THR A 758 4.86 49.46 8.99
N THR A 759 5.28 50.72 8.85
CA THR A 759 6.69 51.13 9.10
C THR A 759 7.16 50.69 10.49
N ASN A 760 6.30 50.84 11.52
CA ASN A 760 6.57 50.38 12.87
C ASN A 760 6.75 48.85 12.98
N LEU A 761 5.98 48.06 12.23
CA LEU A 761 6.14 46.60 12.21
C LEU A 761 7.45 46.22 11.51
N LEU A 762 7.75 46.84 10.37
CA LEU A 762 9.00 46.61 9.64
C LEU A 762 10.23 46.96 10.49
N ASP A 763 10.20 48.09 11.20
CA ASP A 763 11.31 48.53 12.04
C ASP A 763 11.52 47.58 13.24
N LYS A 764 10.42 47.12 13.88
CA LYS A 764 10.49 46.11 14.94
C LYS A 764 11.05 44.78 14.42
N LEU A 765 10.57 44.30 13.28
CA LEU A 765 11.06 43.06 12.69
C LEU A 765 12.52 43.16 12.27
N ARG A 766 12.96 44.33 11.77
CA ARG A 766 14.38 44.60 11.48
C ARG A 766 15.24 44.67 12.74
N GLU A 767 14.71 45.20 13.84
CA GLU A 767 15.42 45.21 15.12
C GLU A 767 15.61 43.79 15.68
N ILE A 768 14.57 42.95 15.57
CA ILE A 768 14.63 41.52 15.94
C ILE A 768 15.61 40.78 15.03
N GLN A 769 15.52 41.01 13.72
CA GLN A 769 16.45 40.47 12.72
C GLN A 769 17.90 40.84 13.05
N THR A 770 18.20 42.11 13.29
CA THR A 770 19.56 42.58 13.62
C THR A 770 20.07 41.89 14.87
N ARG A 771 19.28 41.87 15.96
CA ARG A 771 19.67 41.19 17.21
C ARG A 771 19.89 39.68 17.06
N ALA A 772 19.03 39.00 16.32
CA ALA A 772 19.18 37.57 16.05
C ALA A 772 20.41 37.28 15.16
N CYS A 773 20.69 38.15 14.19
CA CYS A 773 21.73 37.96 13.19
C CYS A 773 23.13 38.45 13.58
N GLU A 774 23.25 39.20 14.68
CA GLU A 774 24.51 39.59 15.33
C GLU A 774 25.12 38.48 16.19
N LYS A 775 24.32 37.47 16.57
CA LYS A 775 24.82 36.33 17.35
C LYS A 775 25.82 35.51 16.51
N PRO A 776 26.90 34.99 17.12
CA PRO A 776 27.85 34.13 16.42
C PRO A 776 27.15 32.90 15.86
N SER A 777 27.19 32.75 14.52
CA SER A 777 26.50 31.67 13.81
C SER A 777 27.35 30.99 12.73
N LYS A 778 28.64 31.35 12.65
CA LYS A 778 29.58 30.76 11.68
C LYS A 778 30.42 29.70 12.37
N CYS A 779 30.52 28.52 11.77
CA CYS A 779 31.47 27.50 12.21
C CYS A 779 32.73 27.58 11.36
N LYS A 780 33.89 27.65 12.02
CA LYS A 780 35.20 27.57 11.35
C LYS A 780 35.64 26.11 11.32
N GLY A 781 36.30 25.70 10.23
CA GLY A 781 36.70 24.30 10.00
C GLY A 781 37.71 23.70 11.00
N ASN A 782 38.10 24.42 12.06
CA ASN A 782 39.01 23.96 13.11
C ASN A 782 38.37 23.97 14.52
N GLU A 783 37.04 24.10 14.61
CA GLU A 783 36.31 24.23 15.88
C GLU A 783 35.85 22.85 16.38
N CYS A 784 36.47 22.33 17.45
CA CYS A 784 36.30 20.94 17.92
C CYS A 784 35.35 20.78 19.12
N ASN A 785 34.67 21.83 19.57
CA ASN A 785 33.78 21.76 20.73
C ASN A 785 32.31 21.65 20.29
N VAL A 786 31.71 20.47 20.48
CA VAL A 786 30.33 20.16 20.06
C VAL A 786 29.30 21.11 20.68
N SER A 787 29.46 21.52 21.94
CA SER A 787 28.53 22.45 22.60
C SER A 787 28.55 23.85 21.97
N VAL A 788 29.72 24.32 21.53
CA VAL A 788 29.89 25.60 20.84
C VAL A 788 29.31 25.53 19.43
N LEU A 789 29.53 24.42 18.72
CA LEU A 789 28.94 24.18 17.39
C LEU A 789 27.40 24.13 17.45
N GLN A 790 26.83 23.44 18.45
CA GLN A 790 25.38 23.40 18.68
C GLN A 790 24.82 24.79 19.01
N GLY A 791 25.52 25.57 19.84
CA GLY A 791 25.16 26.97 20.12
C GLY A 791 25.17 27.86 18.87
N ASN A 792 26.16 27.70 17.98
CA ASN A 792 26.25 28.43 16.71
C ASN A 792 25.13 28.04 15.74
N VAL A 793 24.73 26.76 15.71
CA VAL A 793 23.57 26.29 14.93
C VAL A 793 22.27 26.91 15.45
N ALA A 794 22.06 26.92 16.76
CA ALA A 794 20.89 27.55 17.37
C ALA A 794 20.80 29.05 17.04
N ASN A 795 21.91 29.79 17.20
CA ASN A 795 22.00 31.21 16.86
C ASN A 795 21.74 31.48 15.35
N GLY A 796 22.22 30.60 14.47
CA GLY A 796 22.00 30.74 13.03
C GLY A 796 20.55 30.51 12.62
N ASN A 797 19.88 29.54 13.24
CA ASN A 797 18.46 29.26 13.02
C ASN A 797 17.59 30.45 13.46
N GLU A 798 17.91 31.08 14.59
CA GLU A 798 17.19 32.27 15.08
C GLU A 798 17.27 33.44 14.09
N CYS A 799 18.45 33.67 13.49
CA CYS A 799 18.62 34.69 12.47
C CYS A 799 17.87 34.37 11.16
N ILE A 800 17.87 33.10 10.73
CA ILE A 800 17.12 32.66 9.54
C ILE A 800 15.63 32.90 9.74
N GLN A 801 15.09 32.56 10.90
CA GLN A 801 13.68 32.75 11.21
C GLN A 801 13.31 34.25 11.22
N ALA A 802 14.09 35.09 11.89
CA ALA A 802 13.81 36.53 11.94
C ALA A 802 13.81 37.19 10.54
N ARG A 803 14.60 36.67 9.60
CA ARG A 803 14.62 37.11 8.19
C ARG A 803 13.38 36.65 7.42
N ILE A 804 12.98 35.40 7.62
CA ILE A 804 11.76 34.85 7.02
C ILE A 804 10.53 35.64 7.53
N ASP A 805 10.49 36.01 8.80
CA ASP A 805 9.39 36.78 9.39
C ASP A 805 9.25 38.16 8.74
N VAL A 806 10.36 38.87 8.51
CA VAL A 806 10.38 40.13 7.73
C VAL A 806 9.81 39.88 6.32
N MET A 807 10.21 38.81 5.65
CA MET A 807 9.80 38.52 4.27
C MET A 807 8.32 38.13 4.15
N GLN A 808 7.83 37.30 5.07
CA GLN A 808 6.45 36.84 5.06
C GLN A 808 5.49 37.97 5.44
N GLN A 809 5.82 38.72 6.48
CA GLN A 809 4.94 39.76 7.00
C GLN A 809 4.98 41.04 6.17
N CYS A 810 6.12 41.35 5.52
CA CYS A 810 6.29 42.62 4.81
C CYS A 810 6.45 42.54 3.29
N PHE A 811 6.78 41.37 2.74
CA PHE A 811 7.09 41.23 1.31
C PHE A 811 6.33 40.08 0.63
N LYS A 812 5.31 39.49 1.28
CA LYS A 812 4.52 38.34 0.77
C LYS A 812 5.39 37.21 0.21
N GLY A 813 6.59 37.00 0.77
CA GLY A 813 7.54 35.98 0.33
C GLY A 813 8.39 36.33 -0.90
N GLY A 814 8.33 37.56 -1.42
CA GLY A 814 9.01 37.98 -2.67
C GLY A 814 9.99 39.13 -2.51
N ASN A 815 11.20 38.86 -2.00
CA ASN A 815 12.36 39.73 -2.16
C ASN A 815 13.62 38.87 -2.37
N LYS A 816 14.22 38.97 -3.57
CA LYS A 816 15.37 38.14 -3.98
C LYS A 816 16.61 38.37 -3.09
N SER A 817 16.93 39.62 -2.74
CA SER A 817 18.12 39.90 -1.91
C SER A 817 17.98 39.29 -0.52
N HIS A 818 16.76 39.26 0.01
CA HIS A 818 16.47 38.64 1.30
C HIS A 818 16.57 37.11 1.25
N TRP A 819 16.08 36.50 0.16
CA TRP A 819 16.27 35.08 -0.11
C TRP A 819 17.75 34.71 -0.26
N ASP A 820 18.54 35.48 -1.02
CA ASP A 820 19.98 35.24 -1.22
C ASP A 820 20.76 35.25 0.12
N GLU A 821 20.37 36.15 1.04
CA GLU A 821 20.97 36.20 2.38
C GLU A 821 20.53 35.05 3.29
N VAL A 822 19.27 34.60 3.22
CA VAL A 822 18.78 33.41 3.94
C VAL A 822 19.53 32.17 3.47
N ILE A 823 19.66 31.99 2.16
CA ILE A 823 20.40 30.90 1.52
C ILE A 823 21.87 30.90 1.96
N THR A 824 22.51 32.06 1.96
CA THR A 824 23.90 32.20 2.39
C THR A 824 24.10 31.73 3.83
N ARG A 825 23.13 31.99 4.72
CA ARG A 825 23.21 31.56 6.12
C ARG A 825 22.95 30.06 6.30
N ILE A 826 21.99 29.51 5.57
CA ILE A 826 21.76 28.05 5.55
C ILE A 826 23.04 27.31 5.15
N ASN A 827 23.70 27.75 4.08
CA ASN A 827 24.96 27.16 3.63
C ASN A 827 26.08 27.27 4.68
N SER A 828 26.10 28.36 5.47
CA SER A 828 27.09 28.52 6.53
C SER A 828 26.89 27.57 7.72
N LEU A 829 25.64 27.11 7.94
CA LEU A 829 25.29 26.16 9.01
C LEU A 829 25.54 24.70 8.62
N ALA A 830 25.48 24.36 7.33
CA ALA A 830 25.83 23.01 6.84
C ALA A 830 27.25 22.60 7.28
N ASN A 831 28.20 23.54 7.24
CA ASN A 831 29.56 23.32 7.71
C ASN A 831 29.63 22.95 9.22
N CYS A 832 28.69 23.43 10.05
CA CYS A 832 28.62 23.06 11.46
C CYS A 832 28.17 21.61 11.64
N ALA A 833 27.15 21.19 10.88
CA ALA A 833 26.62 19.84 10.93
C ALA A 833 27.67 18.81 10.47
N ASP A 834 28.40 19.11 9.40
CA ASP A 834 29.50 18.27 8.92
C ASP A 834 30.63 18.14 9.94
N CYS A 835 30.99 19.23 10.64
CA CYS A 835 31.99 19.17 11.71
C CYS A 835 31.51 18.33 12.91
N ILE A 836 30.24 18.45 13.33
CA ILE A 836 29.67 17.64 14.42
C ILE A 836 29.70 16.15 14.04
N ALA A 837 29.22 15.81 12.84
CA ALA A 837 29.17 14.43 12.35
C ALA A 837 30.55 13.75 12.34
N ASN A 838 31.58 14.49 11.89
CA ASN A 838 32.96 14.01 11.86
C ASN A 838 33.59 13.82 13.25
N ILE A 839 33.20 14.61 14.25
CA ILE A 839 33.68 14.46 15.64
C ILE A 839 33.03 13.23 16.29
N SER A 840 31.72 13.04 16.12
CA SER A 840 31.01 11.85 16.63
C SER A 840 31.52 10.55 16.01
N ALA A 841 31.85 10.54 14.71
CA ALA A 841 32.42 9.37 14.04
C ALA A 841 33.81 8.97 14.61
N ARG A 842 34.63 9.94 15.05
CA ARG A 842 35.94 9.66 15.68
C ARG A 842 35.85 9.19 17.13
N GLN A 843 34.78 9.54 17.85
CA GLN A 843 34.56 9.07 19.21
C GLN A 843 33.99 7.65 19.28
N CYS A 844 33.35 7.14 18.22
CA CYS A 844 32.93 5.74 18.13
C CYS A 844 34.07 4.75 17.78
N ILE A 845 35.25 5.24 17.39
CA ILE A 845 36.42 4.41 17.03
C ILE A 845 37.38 4.20 18.23
N LYS A 846 37.13 4.89 19.36
CA LYS A 846 37.81 4.65 20.64
C LYS A 846 36.83 4.05 21.63
#